data_AF-A0A1J4KPV3-F1
#
_entry.id   AF-A0A1J4KPV3-F1
#
_cell.length_a   1.000
_cell.length_b   1.000
_cell.length_c   1.000
_cell.angle_alpha   90.00
_cell.angle_beta   90.00
_cell.angle_gamma   90.00
#
_symmetry.space_group_name_H-M   'P 1'
#
loop_
_entity.id
_entity.type
_entity.pdbx_description
1 polymer ?
#
loop_
_entity_poly.entity_id
_entity_poly.type
_entity_poly.pdbx_seq_one_letter_code
_entity_poly.pdbx_strand_id
1 'polypeptide(L)'
;MVEHFRELFRHSLVPNDQIVQESTKQLVELYQNPESIFPLISLLNPTEEIGMRRAASIGIKFTLINCWEVIRQSDHLEGLKENMLKILSTEQDFQLRHLILDAMSQMFRTECDNWPQLIQFVEALSNASDEPSVELFLSVFTSIISYLPINTVGSLFESLCGKSRLAIASQSMPVILAGSHLLTVMLTLISTEQEIILALFMDMLNAFYILLQNQSPIAGEVLSDACEIIRKTDKFCDDPTSLLPQIFTICADNSIPCENRCIVTDLLCVLIEQYRFDFEPASSQIISLSLQLASSVVIDGCFEEQHDVMFSVRPIETLSRVTNPTDFFLNFWDNVAIDTPEKVTAAATAVSSYIENIPEIISIHFSDVFEFAIECIGNPQHCVKEAGFSIIYQLVSRHYTMLSDLYERLMSIVLPIFQCDHEPLICAALTFVVELLYLVEIEDQFLEPLLGAIVSLVPKLSVQNRHLAINGLAAIILSSNESISFFVNDLIPILQQAASHNPTELPLVTAAGVEALSYLIKYAPNETTPVHQFTFERIHQCLQFEDTSLFSSCMISLKHLATSPIFIINGELLFNSMIKVLQIEPDVLGNETAVYSAIIEAKQTALALISTLVKYKPDVIAPFIGGLVHFVVNHFEIDDMSIQSASLKASLAISQAIGNSNPQVLNALINKLIFHLKTNFESRHSEAVAISFNGFAKLVNLHLQIDPNMLKGVIETAFYALKMNLNCQQEDESLTIELSDEVFGFFAVLAQVAPEAFPFEHFFNYTQKLVQQWQQNKIEDKIAILIECIGVLVEYYAVASSNIQSLFAITLRQWFFETLKTCTMEYPPHPISAVRCYIETTNKIKPDELQAIIGITSSIFVTEFSGQTYYWNTVANAISVLLSILRIGGPTSFDISQVMPKILSLLPKSLCESESDNIIMSLIWCCNQIPNFMEQFGQEVLRILTQLLSLKNKAFSKLKLSADTITNSILLINTIRGSVQQSDQLIQGWLNKYSISRFQKRIQQQQ
;
A
#
# COMPACT_ATOMS: atom_id res chain seq x y z
N MET A 1 9.32 41.46 31.85
CA MET A 1 8.58 40.36 31.19
C MET A 1 8.19 40.73 29.75
N VAL A 2 7.56 41.89 29.48
CA VAL A 2 7.26 42.35 28.09
C VAL A 2 8.50 42.35 27.18
N GLU A 3 9.60 42.99 27.60
CA GLU A 3 10.84 43.01 26.80
C GLU A 3 11.45 41.61 26.59
N HIS A 4 11.25 40.70 27.54
CA HIS A 4 11.74 39.33 27.43
C HIS A 4 10.96 38.55 26.37
N PHE A 5 9.62 38.70 26.32
CA PHE A 5 8.82 38.18 25.22
C PHE A 5 9.20 38.79 23.87
N ARG A 6 9.45 40.11 23.81
CA ARG A 6 9.93 40.75 22.56
C ARG A 6 11.25 40.15 22.07
N GLU A 7 12.19 39.92 22.98
CA GLU A 7 13.47 39.32 22.66
C GLU A 7 13.30 37.89 22.13
N LEU A 8 12.54 37.05 22.84
CA LEU A 8 12.28 35.67 22.44
C LEU A 8 11.51 35.56 21.12
N PHE A 9 10.51 36.42 20.88
CA PHE A 9 9.81 36.46 19.60
C PHE A 9 10.73 36.89 18.46
N ARG A 10 11.60 37.90 18.68
CA ARG A 10 12.60 38.27 17.67
C ARG A 10 13.53 37.11 17.37
N HIS A 11 14.01 36.41 18.39
CA HIS A 11 14.87 35.25 18.25
C HIS A 11 14.18 34.08 17.54
N SER A 12 12.88 33.88 17.75
CA SER A 12 12.09 32.86 17.04
C SER A 12 11.87 33.15 15.55
N LEU A 13 12.15 34.38 15.11
CA LEU A 13 12.02 34.82 13.71
C LEU A 13 13.38 34.93 12.99
N VAL A 14 14.48 34.58 13.65
CA VAL A 14 15.81 34.57 13.03
C VAL A 14 16.00 33.25 12.25
N PRO A 15 16.63 33.27 11.07
CA PRO A 15 17.01 32.05 10.35
C PRO A 15 18.21 31.35 11.02
N ASN A 16 18.04 30.93 12.27
CA ASN A 16 19.01 30.16 13.05
C ASN A 16 18.28 29.17 13.97
N ASP A 17 18.29 27.90 13.58
CA ASP A 17 17.50 26.84 14.24
C ASP A 17 17.84 26.66 15.72
N GLN A 18 19.09 26.84 16.14
CA GLN A 18 19.48 26.74 17.55
C GLN A 18 18.87 27.86 18.39
N ILE A 19 18.91 29.09 17.87
CA ILE A 19 18.32 30.25 18.54
C ILE A 19 16.79 30.11 18.60
N VAL A 20 16.17 29.62 17.52
CA VAL A 20 14.73 29.38 17.46
C VAL A 20 14.31 28.29 18.45
N GLN A 21 15.02 27.16 18.53
CA GLN A 21 14.71 26.07 19.46
C GLN A 21 14.83 26.51 20.93
N GLU A 22 15.94 27.16 21.28
CA GLU A 22 16.17 27.65 22.64
C GLU A 22 15.11 28.69 23.04
N SER A 23 14.77 29.60 22.11
CA SER A 23 13.74 30.61 22.36
C SER A 23 12.35 29.99 22.47
N THR A 24 12.04 28.98 21.66
CA THR A 24 10.77 28.24 21.71
C THR A 24 10.61 27.51 23.04
N LYS A 25 11.66 26.84 23.52
CA LYS A 25 11.66 26.18 24.83
C LYS A 25 11.36 27.17 25.96
N GLN A 26 12.04 28.33 25.95
CA GLN A 26 11.82 29.37 26.94
C GLN A 26 10.40 29.97 26.85
N LEU A 27 9.86 30.16 25.64
CA LEU A 27 8.49 30.60 25.42
C LEU A 27 7.47 29.60 25.99
N VAL A 28 7.65 28.30 25.75
CA VAL A 28 6.77 27.24 26.28
C VAL A 28 6.76 27.24 27.81
N GLU A 29 7.93 27.39 28.44
CA GLU A 29 8.01 27.52 29.90
C GLU A 29 7.29 28.78 30.41
N LEU A 30 7.43 29.91 29.71
CA LEU A 30 6.71 31.15 30.06
C LEU A 30 5.19 31.03 29.90
N TYR A 31 4.70 30.28 28.92
CA TYR A 31 3.26 30.03 28.73
C TYR A 31 2.63 29.15 29.81
N GLN A 32 3.43 28.54 30.69
CA GLN A 32 2.93 27.83 31.87
C GLN A 32 2.71 28.76 33.08
N ASN A 33 3.07 30.05 32.96
CA ASN A 33 2.86 31.05 34.00
C ASN A 33 1.61 31.91 33.71
N PRO A 34 0.59 31.93 34.60
CA PRO A 34 -0.62 32.72 34.39
C PRO A 34 -0.36 34.23 34.25
N GLU A 35 0.68 34.77 34.91
CA GLU A 35 1.03 36.20 34.85
C GLU A 35 1.57 36.64 33.47
N SER A 36 1.98 35.68 32.63
CA SER A 36 2.47 35.94 31.27
C SER A 36 1.40 36.56 30.37
N ILE A 37 0.11 36.41 30.72
CA ILE A 37 -1.00 36.95 29.93
C ILE A 37 -0.94 38.47 29.77
N PHE A 38 -0.57 39.22 30.82
CA PHE A 38 -0.58 40.69 30.78
C PHE A 38 0.53 41.29 29.92
N PRO A 39 1.78 40.80 30.01
CA PRO A 39 2.81 41.18 29.05
C PRO A 39 2.43 40.90 27.61
N LEU A 40 1.80 39.75 27.32
CA LEU A 40 1.38 39.40 25.97
C LEU A 40 0.26 40.31 25.46
N ILE A 41 -0.72 40.66 26.30
CA ILE A 41 -1.75 41.66 25.98
C ILE A 41 -1.14 43.03 25.70
N SER A 42 -0.12 43.42 26.45
CA SER A 42 0.60 44.68 26.22
C SER A 42 1.28 44.71 24.85
N LEU A 43 1.69 43.56 24.32
CA LEU A 43 2.28 43.41 22.99
C LEU A 43 1.25 43.44 21.86
N LEU A 44 -0.05 43.39 22.15
CA LEU A 44 -1.13 43.58 21.17
C LEU A 44 -1.42 45.07 20.88
N ASN A 45 -0.68 46.00 21.47
CA ASN A 45 -0.85 47.43 21.21
C ASN A 45 -0.67 47.75 19.71
N PRO A 46 -1.55 48.55 19.08
CA PRO A 46 -1.43 48.93 17.67
C PRO A 46 -0.08 49.58 17.27
N THR A 47 0.68 50.10 18.23
CA THR A 47 2.03 50.64 17.97
C THR A 47 3.11 49.56 17.78
N GLU A 48 2.84 48.30 18.11
CA GLU A 48 3.76 47.17 17.93
C GLU A 48 3.70 46.62 16.50
N GLU A 49 4.81 46.00 16.09
CA GLU A 49 4.91 45.35 14.78
C GLU A 49 3.88 44.22 14.64
N ILE A 50 3.29 44.07 13.44
CA ILE A 50 2.26 43.05 13.18
C ILE A 50 2.75 41.63 13.50
N GLY A 51 4.02 41.30 13.22
CA GLY A 51 4.61 40.00 13.56
C GLY A 51 4.65 39.75 15.07
N MET A 52 4.97 40.77 15.87
CA MET A 52 4.95 40.69 17.33
C MET A 52 3.54 40.51 17.87
N ARG A 53 2.56 41.22 17.29
CA ARG A 53 1.16 41.08 17.66
C ARG A 53 0.63 39.68 17.35
N ARG A 54 0.96 39.11 16.18
CA ARG A 54 0.62 37.72 15.81
C ARG A 54 1.22 36.71 16.78
N ALA A 55 2.52 36.83 17.08
CA ALA A 55 3.20 35.96 18.04
C ALA A 55 2.60 36.09 19.46
N ALA A 56 2.24 37.30 19.87
CA ALA A 56 1.59 37.55 21.15
C ALA A 56 0.18 36.93 21.22
N SER A 57 -0.64 37.00 20.16
CA SER A 57 -1.94 36.33 20.10
C SER A 57 -1.81 34.81 20.25
N ILE A 58 -0.84 34.19 19.57
CA ILE A 58 -0.53 32.76 19.70
C ILE A 58 -0.07 32.45 21.14
N GLY A 59 0.80 33.27 21.71
CA GLY A 59 1.23 33.12 23.11
C GLY A 59 0.07 33.25 24.10
N ILE A 60 -0.89 34.14 23.86
CA ILE A 60 -2.12 34.29 24.66
C ILE A 60 -2.93 33.00 24.60
N LYS A 61 -3.12 32.44 23.39
CA LYS A 61 -3.82 31.16 23.20
C LYS A 61 -3.20 30.05 24.05
N PHE A 62 -1.89 29.84 23.94
CA PHE A 62 -1.19 28.80 24.70
C PHE A 62 -1.22 29.05 26.20
N THR A 63 -1.03 30.30 26.64
CA THR A 63 -1.11 30.65 28.06
C THR A 63 -2.51 30.38 28.62
N LEU A 64 -3.56 30.72 27.86
CA LEU A 64 -4.94 30.43 28.26
C LEU A 64 -5.19 28.92 28.29
N ILE A 65 -4.76 28.14 27.30
CA ILE A 65 -4.90 26.67 27.32
C ILE A 65 -4.23 26.05 28.55
N ASN A 66 -3.02 26.48 28.90
CA ASN A 66 -2.23 25.88 29.98
C ASN A 66 -2.63 26.36 31.38
N CYS A 67 -3.08 27.62 31.50
CA CYS A 67 -3.28 28.27 32.79
C CYS A 67 -4.74 28.68 33.06
N TRP A 68 -5.70 28.25 32.23
CA TRP A 68 -7.09 28.72 32.29
C TRP A 68 -7.69 28.67 33.69
N GLU A 69 -7.61 27.52 34.36
CA GLU A 69 -8.25 27.32 35.68
C GLU A 69 -7.71 28.27 36.75
N VAL A 70 -6.42 28.61 36.67
CA VAL A 70 -5.78 29.56 37.60
C VAL A 70 -6.21 30.98 37.30
N ILE A 71 -6.20 31.36 36.01
CA ILE A 71 -6.61 32.71 35.56
C ILE A 71 -8.09 32.94 35.86
N ARG A 72 -8.95 31.95 35.60
CA ARG A 72 -10.40 32.02 35.81
C ARG A 72 -10.80 32.27 37.26
N GLN A 73 -10.04 31.74 38.22
CA GLN A 73 -10.32 31.90 39.65
C GLN A 73 -9.68 33.16 40.25
N SER A 74 -8.90 33.90 39.47
CA SER A 74 -8.18 35.07 39.93
C SER A 74 -8.98 36.37 39.76
N ASP A 75 -8.62 37.39 40.53
CA ASP A 75 -9.17 38.75 40.40
C ASP A 75 -8.84 39.42 39.04
N HIS A 76 -7.99 38.77 38.24
CA HIS A 76 -7.53 39.26 36.95
C HIS A 76 -8.49 38.98 35.79
N LEU A 77 -9.45 38.06 35.95
CA LEU A 77 -10.35 37.63 34.89
C LEU A 77 -11.16 38.78 34.28
N GLU A 78 -11.75 39.65 35.12
CA GLU A 78 -12.58 40.76 34.62
C GLU A 78 -11.74 41.80 33.87
N GLY A 79 -10.53 42.09 34.34
CA GLY A 79 -9.59 42.96 33.62
C GLY A 79 -9.12 42.36 32.29
N LEU A 80 -8.92 41.04 32.24
CA LEU A 80 -8.61 40.31 31.01
C LEU A 80 -9.77 40.41 30.01
N LYS A 81 -11.00 40.14 30.46
CA LYS A 81 -12.23 40.27 29.65
C LYS A 81 -12.35 41.66 29.02
N GLU A 82 -12.24 42.72 29.81
CA GLU A 82 -12.33 44.10 29.30
C GLU A 82 -11.22 44.44 28.30
N ASN A 83 -9.97 44.04 28.60
CA ASN A 83 -8.83 44.31 27.71
C ASN A 83 -8.97 43.59 26.37
N MET A 84 -9.40 42.33 26.35
CA MET A 84 -9.54 41.57 25.11
C MET A 84 -10.64 42.14 24.21
N LEU A 85 -11.81 42.51 24.77
CA LEU A 85 -12.87 43.19 24.00
C LEU A 85 -12.42 44.55 23.47
N LYS A 86 -11.70 45.32 24.29
CA LYS A 86 -11.13 46.60 23.86
C LYS A 86 -10.15 46.42 22.70
N ILE A 87 -9.25 45.44 22.78
CA ILE A 87 -8.29 45.15 21.71
C ILE A 87 -9.03 44.80 20.42
N LEU A 88 -10.00 43.87 20.49
CA LEU A 88 -10.83 43.50 19.33
C LEU A 88 -11.54 44.71 18.71
N SER A 89 -12.09 45.61 19.53
CA SER A 89 -12.80 46.80 19.06
C SER A 89 -11.90 47.82 18.34
N THR A 90 -10.59 47.80 18.62
CA THR A 90 -9.62 48.75 18.05
C THR A 90 -8.80 48.17 16.90
N GLU A 91 -8.70 46.85 16.82
CA GLU A 91 -7.90 46.17 15.80
C GLU A 91 -8.52 46.35 14.41
N GLN A 92 -7.68 46.69 13.43
CA GLN A 92 -8.10 46.95 12.05
C GLN A 92 -7.72 45.79 11.12
N ASP A 93 -6.70 45.01 11.49
CA ASP A 93 -6.28 43.83 10.73
C ASP A 93 -7.21 42.65 11.03
N PHE A 94 -7.97 42.20 10.03
CA PHE A 94 -8.94 41.11 10.22
C PHE A 94 -8.27 39.77 10.56
N GLN A 95 -7.10 39.46 9.98
CA GLN A 95 -6.37 38.22 10.29
C GLN A 95 -5.94 38.19 11.76
N LEU A 96 -5.48 39.33 12.29
CA LEU A 96 -5.14 39.46 13.70
C LEU A 96 -6.39 39.41 14.59
N ARG A 97 -7.53 39.95 14.16
CA ARG A 97 -8.82 39.77 14.87
C ARG A 97 -9.20 38.31 15.00
N HIS A 98 -9.08 37.51 13.93
CA HIS A 98 -9.30 36.06 14.00
C HIS A 98 -8.34 35.35 14.95
N LEU A 99 -7.04 35.69 14.92
CA LEU A 99 -6.07 35.12 15.87
C LEU A 99 -6.38 35.48 17.33
N ILE A 100 -6.87 36.70 17.57
CA ILE A 100 -7.29 37.14 18.91
C ILE A 100 -8.55 36.38 19.34
N LEU A 101 -9.54 36.21 18.46
CA LEU A 101 -10.76 35.44 18.73
C LEU A 101 -10.45 33.97 19.03
N ASP A 102 -9.56 33.35 18.26
CA ASP A 102 -9.08 31.99 18.49
C ASP A 102 -8.35 31.88 19.84
N ALA A 103 -7.53 32.88 20.18
CA ALA A 103 -6.90 32.94 21.49
C ALA A 103 -7.92 33.06 22.65
N MET A 104 -9.04 33.74 22.42
CA MET A 104 -10.14 33.88 23.39
C MET A 104 -11.04 32.63 23.50
N SER A 105 -10.84 31.58 22.70
CA SER A 105 -11.69 30.38 22.68
C SER A 105 -11.95 29.75 24.06
N GLN A 106 -10.94 29.66 24.93
CA GLN A 106 -11.10 29.14 26.30
C GLN A 106 -12.00 30.02 27.17
N MET A 107 -11.94 31.34 26.97
CA MET A 107 -12.80 32.29 27.66
C MET A 107 -14.24 32.11 27.19
N PHE A 108 -14.47 32.02 25.88
CA PHE A 108 -15.81 31.79 25.34
C PHE A 108 -16.41 30.47 25.86
N ARG A 109 -15.63 29.39 25.87
CA ARG A 109 -16.09 28.07 26.34
C ARG A 109 -16.66 28.05 27.76
N THR A 110 -16.15 28.91 28.64
CA THR A 110 -16.47 28.83 30.08
C THR A 110 -17.20 30.05 30.65
N GLU A 111 -17.07 31.21 29.99
CA GLU A 111 -17.58 32.49 30.49
C GLU A 111 -18.66 33.11 29.60
N CYS A 112 -18.88 32.62 28.37
CA CYS A 112 -19.80 33.25 27.41
C CYS A 112 -21.20 33.54 27.99
N ASP A 113 -21.79 32.58 28.70
CA ASP A 113 -23.12 32.72 29.32
C ASP A 113 -23.17 33.79 30.43
N ASN A 114 -22.05 34.08 31.08
CA ASN A 114 -21.94 34.98 32.23
C ASN A 114 -21.14 36.25 31.90
N TRP A 115 -21.08 36.64 30.62
CA TRP A 115 -20.29 37.79 30.17
C TRP A 115 -21.17 38.90 29.53
N PRO A 116 -21.86 39.74 30.34
CA PRO A 116 -22.76 40.78 29.83
C PRO A 116 -22.08 41.78 28.88
N GLN A 117 -20.80 42.09 29.10
CA GLN A 117 -20.03 43.01 28.27
C GLN A 117 -19.81 42.44 26.85
N LEU A 118 -19.65 41.12 26.72
CA LEU A 118 -19.57 40.46 25.41
C LEU A 118 -20.91 40.59 24.65
N ILE A 119 -22.04 40.41 25.35
CA ILE A 119 -23.37 40.58 24.74
C ILE A 119 -23.58 42.04 24.30
N GLN A 120 -23.26 43.02 25.15
CA GLN A 120 -23.34 44.44 24.79
C GLN A 120 -22.43 44.81 23.61
N PHE A 121 -21.23 44.21 23.57
CA PHE A 121 -20.30 44.40 22.47
C PHE A 121 -20.88 43.87 21.16
N VAL A 122 -21.44 42.67 21.18
CA VAL A 122 -22.11 42.05 20.03
C VAL A 122 -23.35 42.84 19.58
N GLU A 123 -24.17 43.33 20.51
CA GLU A 123 -25.34 44.18 20.19
C GLU A 123 -24.93 45.51 19.55
N ALA A 124 -23.83 46.12 20.02
CA ALA A 124 -23.29 47.33 19.42
C ALA A 124 -22.82 47.08 17.98
N LEU A 125 -22.11 45.97 17.74
CA LEU A 125 -21.66 45.57 16.41
C LEU A 125 -22.83 45.20 15.48
N SER A 126 -23.91 44.60 16.00
CA SER A 126 -25.09 44.22 15.21
C SER A 126 -25.76 45.41 14.49
N ASN A 127 -25.65 46.60 15.09
CA ASN A 127 -26.23 47.84 14.57
C ASN A 127 -25.27 48.64 13.70
N ALA A 128 -24.00 48.24 13.62
CA ALA A 128 -23.00 48.91 12.81
C ALA A 128 -23.22 48.63 11.31
N SER A 129 -22.85 49.59 10.46
CA SER A 129 -23.02 49.50 9.01
C SER A 129 -21.69 49.58 8.25
N ASP A 130 -20.59 49.81 8.94
CA ASP A 130 -19.25 49.79 8.36
C ASP A 130 -18.72 48.36 8.25
N GLU A 131 -17.96 48.12 7.18
CA GLU A 131 -17.44 46.80 6.81
C GLU A 131 -16.62 46.12 7.94
N PRO A 132 -15.67 46.78 8.63
CA PRO A 132 -14.91 46.14 9.70
C PRO A 132 -15.78 45.71 10.89
N SER A 133 -16.81 46.48 11.24
CA SER A 133 -17.71 46.14 12.34
C SER A 133 -18.66 45.01 11.97
N VAL A 134 -19.11 44.95 10.71
CA VAL A 134 -19.93 43.83 10.19
C VAL A 134 -19.13 42.54 10.15
N GLU A 135 -17.89 42.57 9.66
CA GLU A 135 -17.00 41.40 9.69
C GLU A 135 -16.77 40.92 11.13
N LEU A 136 -16.40 41.83 12.04
CA LEU A 136 -16.12 41.48 13.44
C LEU A 136 -17.36 40.92 14.14
N PHE A 137 -18.54 41.46 13.85
CA PHE A 137 -19.82 40.93 14.34
C PHE A 137 -19.96 39.44 13.98
N LEU A 138 -19.74 39.10 12.71
CA LEU A 138 -19.88 37.73 12.20
C LEU A 138 -18.82 36.82 12.83
N SER A 139 -17.55 37.24 12.83
CA SER A 139 -16.42 36.48 13.36
C SER A 139 -16.53 36.19 14.86
N VAL A 140 -17.02 37.17 15.65
CA VAL A 140 -17.32 36.96 17.07
C VAL A 140 -18.41 35.90 17.22
N PHE A 141 -19.51 36.01 16.46
CA PHE A 141 -20.59 35.03 16.52
C PHE A 141 -20.15 33.62 16.15
N THR A 142 -19.36 33.47 15.09
CA THR A 142 -18.74 32.19 14.70
C THR A 142 -17.97 31.56 15.87
N SER A 143 -17.30 32.38 16.67
CA SER A 143 -16.47 31.93 17.80
C SER A 143 -17.27 31.58 19.07
N ILE A 144 -18.47 32.14 19.26
CA ILE A 144 -19.23 32.00 20.51
C ILE A 144 -20.49 31.14 20.39
N ILE A 145 -21.02 30.94 19.18
CA ILE A 145 -22.35 30.35 18.97
C ILE A 145 -22.49 28.93 19.53
N SER A 146 -21.42 28.13 19.49
CA SER A 146 -21.38 26.78 20.07
C SER A 146 -21.45 26.76 21.61
N TYR A 147 -21.20 27.90 22.25
CA TYR A 147 -21.20 28.06 23.70
C TYR A 147 -22.43 28.80 24.22
N LEU A 148 -23.29 29.31 23.34
CA LEU A 148 -24.53 29.99 23.74
C LEU A 148 -25.64 28.98 24.05
N PRO A 149 -26.63 29.33 24.90
CA PRO A 149 -27.75 28.44 25.20
C PRO A 149 -28.58 28.19 23.93
N ILE A 150 -29.02 26.94 23.72
CA ILE A 150 -29.72 26.52 22.49
C ILE A 150 -30.96 27.37 22.18
N ASN A 151 -31.69 27.83 23.21
CA ASN A 151 -32.85 28.72 23.05
C ASN A 151 -32.45 30.09 22.51
N THR A 152 -31.31 30.63 22.95
CA THR A 152 -30.75 31.89 22.46
C THR A 152 -30.34 31.75 21.01
N VAL A 153 -29.60 30.68 20.68
CA VAL A 153 -29.18 30.37 19.32
C VAL A 153 -30.39 30.23 18.38
N GLY A 154 -31.41 29.46 18.79
CA GLY A 154 -32.64 29.29 18.02
C GLY A 154 -33.38 30.61 17.76
N SER A 155 -33.41 31.53 18.75
CA SER A 155 -34.05 32.85 18.59
C SER A 155 -33.29 33.79 17.64
N LEU A 156 -31.98 33.60 17.50
CA LEU A 156 -31.12 34.43 16.65
C LEU A 156 -30.95 33.83 15.24
N PHE A 157 -31.30 32.56 15.04
CA PHE A 157 -31.01 31.79 13.84
C PHE A 157 -31.42 32.49 12.53
N GLU A 158 -32.68 32.89 12.39
CA GLU A 158 -33.17 33.56 11.18
C GLU A 158 -32.45 34.89 10.91
N SER A 159 -32.19 35.66 11.97
CA SER A 159 -31.50 36.96 11.89
C SER A 159 -30.04 36.78 11.46
N LEU A 160 -29.34 35.80 12.04
CA LEU A 160 -27.95 35.49 11.70
C LEU A 160 -27.84 34.93 10.28
N CYS A 161 -28.75 34.02 9.87
CA CYS A 161 -28.81 33.56 8.48
C CYS A 161 -29.04 34.72 7.50
N GLY A 162 -29.95 35.64 7.82
CA GLY A 162 -30.18 36.84 7.01
C GLY A 162 -28.96 37.74 6.90
N LYS A 163 -28.24 37.96 8.01
CA LYS A 163 -27.00 38.76 8.02
C LYS A 163 -25.87 38.06 7.26
N SER A 164 -25.68 36.76 7.43
CA SER A 164 -24.68 36.01 6.67
C SER A 164 -24.98 36.00 5.17
N ARG A 165 -26.25 35.87 4.76
CA ARG A 165 -26.65 35.98 3.34
C ARG A 165 -26.26 37.33 2.74
N LEU A 166 -26.47 38.42 3.48
CA LEU A 166 -26.04 39.75 3.05
C LEU A 166 -24.51 39.87 2.99
N ALA A 167 -23.81 39.22 3.92
CA ALA A 167 -22.36 39.24 4.00
C ALA A 167 -21.70 38.52 2.80
N ILE A 168 -22.16 37.31 2.46
CA ILE A 168 -21.66 36.55 1.31
C ILE A 168 -22.03 37.19 -0.04
N ALA A 169 -23.10 38.00 -0.08
CA ALA A 169 -23.48 38.79 -1.26
C ALA A 169 -22.72 40.15 -1.36
N SER A 170 -21.84 40.46 -0.40
CA SER A 170 -21.08 41.71 -0.41
C SER A 170 -19.92 41.68 -1.42
N GLN A 171 -19.21 42.80 -1.57
CA GLN A 171 -17.98 42.88 -2.37
C GLN A 171 -16.70 42.79 -1.52
N SER A 172 -16.84 42.70 -0.20
CA SER A 172 -15.72 42.71 0.74
C SER A 172 -15.27 41.29 1.03
N MET A 173 -14.02 40.96 0.72
CA MET A 173 -13.46 39.63 1.00
C MET A 173 -13.55 39.25 2.48
N PRO A 174 -13.12 40.11 3.45
CA PRO A 174 -13.25 39.78 4.87
C PRO A 174 -14.70 39.54 5.32
N VAL A 175 -15.67 40.31 4.81
CA VAL A 175 -17.09 40.15 5.16
C VAL A 175 -17.67 38.86 4.56
N ILE A 176 -17.33 38.53 3.31
CA ILE A 176 -17.77 37.28 2.68
C ILE A 176 -17.27 36.08 3.48
N LEU A 177 -15.98 36.08 3.84
CA LEU A 177 -15.33 35.00 4.59
C LEU A 177 -15.93 34.83 6.00
N ALA A 178 -16.12 35.93 6.73
CA ALA A 178 -16.76 35.86 8.04
C ALA A 178 -18.23 35.39 7.94
N GLY A 179 -18.92 35.76 6.85
CA GLY A 179 -20.26 35.28 6.54
C GLY A 179 -20.33 33.78 6.25
N SER A 180 -19.38 33.25 5.46
CA SER A 180 -19.30 31.82 5.13
C SER A 180 -18.98 30.99 6.37
N HIS A 181 -17.98 31.38 7.17
CA HIS A 181 -17.64 30.68 8.41
C HIS A 181 -18.82 30.62 9.39
N LEU A 182 -19.56 31.73 9.54
CA LEU A 182 -20.73 31.73 10.42
C LEU A 182 -21.82 30.77 9.91
N LEU A 183 -22.06 30.72 8.59
CA LEU A 183 -23.01 29.76 8.01
C LEU A 183 -22.57 28.33 8.25
N THR A 184 -21.30 28.02 8.02
CA THR A 184 -20.73 26.69 8.30
C THR A 184 -21.00 26.26 9.73
N VAL A 185 -20.62 27.11 10.70
CA VAL A 185 -20.80 26.79 12.11
C VAL A 185 -22.28 26.68 12.47
N MET A 186 -23.15 27.56 11.96
CA MET A 186 -24.59 27.49 12.25
C MET A 186 -25.23 26.22 11.71
N LEU A 187 -24.99 25.88 10.45
CA LEU A 187 -25.65 24.76 9.78
C LEU A 187 -25.11 23.40 10.25
N THR A 188 -23.89 23.36 10.78
CA THR A 188 -23.31 22.14 11.38
C THR A 188 -23.67 21.95 12.85
N LEU A 189 -24.10 23.00 13.55
CA LEU A 189 -24.54 22.93 14.95
C LEU A 189 -26.06 22.78 15.12
N ILE A 190 -26.85 23.34 14.19
CA ILE A 190 -28.30 23.45 14.33
C ILE A 190 -28.98 22.56 13.30
N SER A 191 -29.77 21.59 13.78
CA SER A 191 -30.67 20.84 12.91
C SER A 191 -31.79 21.75 12.42
N THR A 192 -31.88 21.93 11.10
CA THR A 192 -32.86 22.79 10.43
C THR A 192 -33.43 22.11 9.19
N GLU A 193 -34.44 22.72 8.57
CA GLU A 193 -35.08 22.20 7.35
C GLU A 193 -34.09 22.19 6.18
N GLN A 194 -34.10 21.11 5.39
CA GLN A 194 -33.17 20.93 4.27
C GLN A 194 -33.32 22.01 3.21
N GLU A 195 -34.52 22.53 3.00
CA GLU A 195 -34.72 23.62 2.04
C GLU A 195 -33.97 24.90 2.46
N ILE A 196 -33.84 25.14 3.77
CA ILE A 196 -33.09 26.27 4.31
C ILE A 196 -31.59 26.06 4.13
N ILE A 197 -31.09 24.85 4.45
CA ILE A 197 -29.68 24.48 4.26
C ILE A 197 -29.30 24.63 2.79
N LEU A 198 -30.08 24.03 1.89
CA LEU A 198 -29.85 24.09 0.45
C LEU A 198 -29.90 25.53 -0.07
N ALA A 199 -30.87 26.35 0.35
CA ALA A 199 -30.95 27.74 -0.09
C ALA A 199 -29.71 28.55 0.31
N LEU A 200 -29.25 28.43 1.56
CA LEU A 200 -28.05 29.13 2.05
C LEU A 200 -26.77 28.61 1.41
N PHE A 201 -26.70 27.30 1.17
CA PHE A 201 -25.60 26.69 0.43
C PHE A 201 -25.53 27.21 -1.00
N MET A 202 -26.66 27.35 -1.69
CA MET A 202 -26.72 27.91 -3.05
C MET A 202 -26.28 29.37 -3.09
N ASP A 203 -26.59 30.16 -2.05
CA ASP A 203 -26.07 31.51 -1.91
C ASP A 203 -24.54 31.51 -1.76
N MET A 204 -23.97 30.58 -0.97
CA MET A 204 -22.52 30.41 -0.82
C MET A 204 -21.87 29.95 -2.13
N LEU A 205 -22.47 29.01 -2.85
CA LEU A 205 -21.97 28.53 -4.14
C LEU A 205 -21.98 29.63 -5.21
N ASN A 206 -22.98 30.52 -5.18
CA ASN A 206 -23.01 31.70 -6.03
C ASN A 206 -21.94 32.73 -5.63
N ALA A 207 -21.73 32.97 -4.34
CA ALA A 207 -20.63 33.82 -3.87
C ALA A 207 -19.26 33.27 -4.32
N PHE A 208 -19.06 31.96 -4.17
CA PHE A 208 -17.87 31.25 -4.66
C PHE A 208 -17.69 31.42 -6.17
N TYR A 209 -18.73 31.24 -6.98
CA TYR A 209 -18.67 31.49 -8.43
C TYR A 209 -18.23 32.92 -8.78
N ILE A 210 -18.77 33.94 -8.10
CA ILE A 210 -18.38 35.34 -8.28
C ILE A 210 -16.92 35.56 -7.85
N LEU A 211 -16.47 34.92 -6.76
CA LEU A 211 -15.07 34.99 -6.31
C LEU A 211 -14.11 34.38 -7.32
N LEU A 212 -14.48 33.26 -7.95
CA LEU A 212 -13.69 32.63 -9.01
C LEU A 212 -13.56 33.54 -10.24
N GLN A 213 -14.66 34.15 -10.69
CA GLN A 213 -14.64 35.12 -11.80
C GLN A 213 -13.74 36.31 -11.52
N ASN A 214 -13.69 36.76 -10.26
CA ASN A 214 -12.85 37.87 -9.83
C ASN A 214 -11.43 37.46 -9.42
N GLN A 215 -11.06 36.18 -9.55
CA GLN A 215 -9.76 35.63 -9.15
C GLN A 215 -9.40 35.94 -7.68
N SER A 216 -10.39 35.88 -6.80
CA SER A 216 -10.22 36.20 -5.39
C SER A 216 -9.45 35.11 -4.65
N PRO A 217 -8.46 35.45 -3.80
CA PRO A 217 -7.67 34.47 -3.05
C PRO A 217 -8.48 33.69 -2.00
N ILE A 218 -9.65 34.20 -1.59
CA ILE A 218 -10.50 33.55 -0.57
C ILE A 218 -11.47 32.52 -1.15
N ALA A 219 -11.48 32.29 -2.48
CA ALA A 219 -12.44 31.37 -3.10
C ALA A 219 -12.33 29.94 -2.54
N GLY A 220 -11.11 29.44 -2.33
CA GLY A 220 -10.87 28.12 -1.73
C GLY A 220 -11.37 28.00 -0.29
N GLU A 221 -11.22 29.06 0.52
CA GLU A 221 -11.70 29.07 1.91
C GLU A 221 -13.23 29.01 1.98
N VAL A 222 -13.92 29.77 1.11
CA VAL A 222 -15.40 29.73 1.01
C VAL A 222 -15.90 28.37 0.50
N LEU A 223 -15.18 27.73 -0.41
CA LEU A 223 -15.52 26.37 -0.84
C LEU A 223 -15.31 25.36 0.28
N SER A 224 -14.21 25.48 1.05
CA SER A 224 -13.94 24.62 2.20
C SER A 224 -15.06 24.70 3.24
N ASP A 225 -15.56 25.91 3.49
CA ASP A 225 -16.74 26.15 4.33
C ASP A 225 -17.98 25.42 3.80
N ALA A 226 -18.25 25.52 2.49
CA ALA A 226 -19.37 24.86 1.84
C ALA A 226 -19.27 23.32 1.95
N CYS A 227 -18.08 22.77 1.71
CA CYS A 227 -17.78 21.34 1.86
C CYS A 227 -17.99 20.86 3.29
N GLU A 228 -17.61 21.66 4.28
CA GLU A 228 -17.76 21.30 5.69
C GLU A 228 -19.22 21.20 6.14
N ILE A 229 -20.10 22.04 5.57
CA ILE A 229 -21.55 21.91 5.76
C ILE A 229 -22.02 20.53 5.30
N ILE A 230 -21.58 20.07 4.13
CA ILE A 230 -21.98 18.77 3.58
C ILE A 230 -21.48 17.63 4.46
N ARG A 231 -20.21 17.66 4.90
CA ARG A 231 -19.60 16.58 5.71
C ARG A 231 -20.24 16.41 7.09
N LYS A 232 -20.66 17.51 7.71
CA LYS A 232 -21.14 17.51 9.10
C LYS A 232 -22.66 17.49 9.25
N THR A 233 -23.41 17.64 8.16
CA THR A 233 -24.87 17.60 8.20
C THR A 233 -25.36 16.18 7.92
N ASP A 234 -26.04 15.54 8.89
CA ASP A 234 -26.56 14.16 8.76
C ASP A 234 -27.38 13.90 7.48
N LYS A 235 -28.10 14.92 6.99
CA LYS A 235 -28.81 14.86 5.71
C LYS A 235 -28.91 16.24 5.07
N PHE A 236 -27.93 16.60 4.24
CA PHE A 236 -27.81 17.91 3.60
C PHE A 236 -29.01 18.26 2.71
N CYS A 237 -29.43 17.36 1.82
CA CYS A 237 -30.64 17.52 1.00
C CYS A 237 -31.19 16.15 0.53
N ASP A 238 -32.40 16.13 0.00
CA ASP A 238 -33.06 14.92 -0.53
C ASP A 238 -32.52 14.45 -1.88
N ASP A 239 -32.04 15.38 -2.72
CA ASP A 239 -31.47 15.09 -4.04
C ASP A 239 -30.20 15.91 -4.27
N PRO A 240 -29.02 15.41 -3.84
CA PRO A 240 -27.76 16.12 -3.99
C PRO A 240 -27.30 16.19 -5.46
N THR A 241 -27.83 15.33 -6.34
CA THR A 241 -27.51 15.37 -7.79
C THR A 241 -28.06 16.62 -8.47
N SER A 242 -29.06 17.28 -7.85
CA SER A 242 -29.59 18.56 -8.30
C SER A 242 -28.56 19.71 -8.33
N LEU A 243 -27.41 19.54 -7.65
CA LEU A 243 -26.29 20.48 -7.67
C LEU A 243 -25.41 20.35 -8.92
N LEU A 244 -25.40 19.18 -9.57
CA LEU A 244 -24.53 18.89 -10.72
C LEU A 244 -24.67 19.92 -11.86
N PRO A 245 -25.87 20.36 -12.28
CA PRO A 245 -25.99 21.35 -13.35
C PRO A 245 -25.28 22.67 -13.04
N GLN A 246 -25.30 23.13 -11.79
CA GLN A 246 -24.62 24.36 -11.40
C GLN A 246 -23.11 24.15 -11.34
N ILE A 247 -22.66 23.04 -10.77
CA ILE A 247 -21.24 22.66 -10.74
C ILE A 247 -20.68 22.59 -12.17
N PHE A 248 -21.39 21.92 -13.08
CA PHE A 248 -20.99 21.80 -14.47
C PHE A 248 -20.98 23.15 -15.18
N THR A 249 -21.89 24.05 -14.83
CA THR A 249 -21.90 25.42 -15.36
C THR A 249 -20.64 26.18 -14.94
N ILE A 250 -20.22 26.07 -13.68
CA ILE A 250 -18.99 26.72 -13.18
C ILE A 250 -17.77 26.15 -13.92
N CYS A 251 -17.68 24.83 -14.07
CA CYS A 251 -16.57 24.17 -14.75
C CYS A 251 -16.52 24.47 -16.26
N ALA A 252 -17.67 24.71 -16.91
CA ALA A 252 -17.74 25.04 -18.33
C ALA A 252 -17.53 26.54 -18.63
N ASP A 253 -17.50 27.40 -17.62
CA ASP A 253 -17.43 28.85 -17.80
C ASP A 253 -16.00 29.31 -18.15
N ASN A 254 -15.75 29.56 -19.43
CA ASN A 254 -14.46 30.04 -19.93
C ASN A 254 -14.10 31.48 -19.51
N SER A 255 -14.98 32.19 -18.81
CA SER A 255 -14.62 33.47 -18.16
C SER A 255 -13.76 33.28 -16.90
N ILE A 256 -13.79 32.08 -16.31
CA ILE A 256 -12.98 31.72 -15.15
C ILE A 256 -11.68 31.09 -15.66
N PRO A 257 -10.50 31.51 -15.17
CA PRO A 257 -9.23 30.86 -15.47
C PRO A 257 -9.29 29.35 -15.22
N CYS A 258 -8.58 28.56 -16.02
CA CYS A 258 -8.72 27.13 -15.95
C CYS A 258 -8.28 26.54 -14.61
N GLU A 259 -7.18 27.06 -14.07
CA GLU A 259 -6.62 26.67 -12.78
C GLU A 259 -7.65 26.90 -11.65
N ASN A 260 -8.39 28.01 -11.73
CA ASN A 260 -9.44 28.36 -10.76
C ASN A 260 -10.69 27.47 -10.89
N ARG A 261 -11.01 26.98 -12.09
CA ARG A 261 -12.15 26.05 -12.29
C ARG A 261 -11.88 24.70 -11.63
N CYS A 262 -10.63 24.29 -11.54
CA CYS A 262 -10.26 23.02 -10.92
C CYS A 262 -10.61 22.99 -9.44
N ILE A 263 -10.59 24.13 -8.72
CA ILE A 263 -10.97 24.22 -7.29
C ILE A 263 -12.33 23.56 -7.00
N VAL A 264 -13.26 23.61 -7.96
CA VAL A 264 -14.61 23.01 -7.85
C VAL A 264 -14.56 21.48 -7.64
N THR A 265 -13.48 20.79 -8.03
CA THR A 265 -13.39 19.34 -7.90
C THR A 265 -13.41 18.87 -6.45
N ASP A 266 -12.94 19.68 -5.49
CA ASP A 266 -13.05 19.36 -4.06
C ASP A 266 -14.51 19.20 -3.60
N LEU A 267 -15.42 20.05 -4.12
CA LEU A 267 -16.85 19.92 -3.84
C LEU A 267 -17.44 18.64 -4.43
N LEU A 268 -17.02 18.27 -5.65
CA LEU A 268 -17.43 16.99 -6.24
C LEU A 268 -16.95 15.81 -5.40
N CYS A 269 -15.69 15.80 -4.97
CA CYS A 269 -15.16 14.74 -4.10
C CYS A 269 -15.99 14.59 -2.83
N VAL A 270 -16.31 15.70 -2.15
CA VAL A 270 -17.13 15.66 -0.92
C VAL A 270 -18.54 15.15 -1.16
N LEU A 271 -19.17 15.55 -2.27
CA LEU A 271 -20.49 15.06 -2.64
C LEU A 271 -20.47 13.55 -2.96
N ILE A 272 -19.47 13.08 -3.69
CA ILE A 272 -19.30 11.67 -4.03
C ILE A 272 -19.06 10.82 -2.76
N GLU A 273 -18.20 11.29 -1.86
CA GLU A 273 -17.91 10.59 -0.59
C GLU A 273 -19.15 10.45 0.30
N GLN A 274 -19.94 11.52 0.42
CA GLN A 274 -21.10 11.54 1.31
C GLN A 274 -22.35 10.90 0.70
N TYR A 275 -22.51 10.97 -0.63
CA TYR A 275 -23.72 10.56 -1.35
C TYR A 275 -23.43 9.56 -2.47
N ARG A 276 -22.55 8.58 -2.21
CA ARG A 276 -22.04 7.63 -3.21
C ARG A 276 -23.12 7.00 -4.12
N PHE A 277 -24.24 6.59 -3.55
CA PHE A 277 -25.32 5.92 -4.29
C PHE A 277 -26.09 6.88 -5.20
N ASP A 278 -26.19 8.16 -4.83
CA ASP A 278 -26.89 9.16 -5.62
C ASP A 278 -26.03 9.59 -6.83
N PHE A 279 -24.70 9.57 -6.68
CA PHE A 279 -23.76 9.99 -7.74
C PHE A 279 -23.30 8.86 -8.66
N GLU A 280 -23.50 7.59 -8.30
CA GLU A 280 -23.17 6.44 -9.15
C GLU A 280 -23.78 6.53 -10.57
N PRO A 281 -25.07 6.89 -10.76
CA PRO A 281 -25.64 7.10 -12.10
C PRO A 281 -25.03 8.27 -12.89
N ALA A 282 -24.41 9.23 -12.21
CA ALA A 282 -23.78 10.40 -12.81
C ALA A 282 -22.27 10.22 -13.08
N SER A 283 -21.68 9.07 -12.71
CA SER A 283 -20.25 8.79 -12.79
C SER A 283 -19.65 9.12 -14.16
N SER A 284 -20.30 8.70 -15.25
CA SER A 284 -19.83 8.95 -16.62
C SER A 284 -19.71 10.44 -16.94
N GLN A 285 -20.67 11.27 -16.49
CA GLN A 285 -20.64 12.72 -16.71
C GLN A 285 -19.55 13.40 -15.89
N ILE A 286 -19.36 12.96 -14.64
CA ILE A 286 -18.33 13.48 -13.73
C ILE A 286 -16.94 13.15 -14.27
N ILE A 287 -16.73 11.91 -14.72
CA ILE A 287 -15.47 11.47 -15.33
C ILE A 287 -15.15 12.32 -16.57
N SER A 288 -16.13 12.49 -17.47
CA SER A 288 -15.96 13.32 -18.66
C SER A 288 -15.55 14.75 -18.32
N LEU A 289 -16.21 15.36 -17.33
CA LEU A 289 -15.89 16.71 -16.87
C LEU A 289 -14.49 16.80 -16.27
N SER A 290 -14.13 15.88 -15.38
CA SER A 290 -12.82 15.85 -14.74
C SER A 290 -11.69 15.67 -15.76
N LEU A 291 -11.85 14.78 -16.74
CA LEU A 291 -10.89 14.61 -17.82
C LEU A 291 -10.78 15.87 -18.69
N GLN A 292 -11.91 16.53 -18.98
CA GLN A 292 -11.91 17.79 -19.73
C GLN A 292 -11.14 18.89 -18.98
N LEU A 293 -11.45 19.11 -17.70
CA LEU A 293 -10.76 20.10 -16.86
C LEU A 293 -9.26 19.81 -16.76
N ALA A 294 -8.92 18.55 -16.46
CA ALA A 294 -7.54 18.08 -16.37
C ALA A 294 -6.77 18.36 -17.68
N SER A 295 -7.37 18.06 -18.84
CA SER A 295 -6.73 18.31 -20.14
C SER A 295 -6.50 19.79 -20.42
N SER A 296 -7.31 20.69 -19.85
CA SER A 296 -7.19 22.14 -20.08
C SER A 296 -6.18 22.85 -19.16
N VAL A 297 -5.68 22.17 -18.12
CA VAL A 297 -4.64 22.67 -17.21
C VAL A 297 -3.29 22.00 -17.38
N VAL A 298 -3.13 21.16 -18.42
CA VAL A 298 -1.83 20.57 -18.74
C VAL A 298 -0.85 21.67 -19.13
N ILE A 299 0.31 21.66 -18.47
CA ILE A 299 1.40 22.60 -18.76
C ILE A 299 2.53 21.90 -19.53
N ASP A 300 3.29 22.67 -20.31
CA ASP A 300 4.51 22.18 -20.96
C ASP A 300 5.63 22.06 -19.91
N GLY A 301 5.70 20.89 -19.28
CA GLY A 301 6.61 20.59 -18.17
C GLY A 301 6.66 19.10 -17.86
N CYS A 302 7.42 18.73 -16.84
CA CYS A 302 7.53 17.32 -16.43
C CYS A 302 6.23 16.85 -15.78
N PHE A 303 6.04 15.53 -15.66
CA PHE A 303 4.83 14.95 -15.07
C PHE A 303 4.64 15.35 -13.60
N GLU A 304 5.72 15.46 -12.84
CA GLU A 304 5.68 15.89 -11.43
C GLU A 304 5.19 17.34 -11.25
N GLU A 305 5.29 18.17 -12.29
CA GLU A 305 4.87 19.58 -12.27
C GLU A 305 3.37 19.74 -12.58
N GLN A 306 2.66 18.65 -12.94
CA GLN A 306 1.24 18.66 -13.35
C GLN A 306 0.27 18.67 -12.15
N HIS A 307 0.53 19.52 -11.15
CA HIS A 307 -0.26 19.54 -9.91
C HIS A 307 -1.76 19.80 -10.14
N ASP A 308 -2.10 20.74 -11.03
CA ASP A 308 -3.50 21.05 -11.35
C ASP A 308 -4.20 19.90 -12.08
N VAL A 309 -3.46 19.13 -12.89
CA VAL A 309 -3.99 17.91 -13.54
C VAL A 309 -4.30 16.86 -12.48
N MET A 310 -3.37 16.61 -11.56
CA MET A 310 -3.56 15.67 -10.43
C MET A 310 -4.77 16.08 -9.58
N PHE A 311 -4.91 17.38 -9.28
CA PHE A 311 -6.05 17.90 -8.54
C PHE A 311 -7.38 17.75 -9.29
N SER A 312 -7.36 17.91 -10.62
CA SER A 312 -8.56 17.83 -11.47
C SER A 312 -9.12 16.40 -11.61
N VAL A 313 -8.25 15.38 -11.50
CA VAL A 313 -8.67 13.98 -11.59
C VAL A 313 -9.10 13.38 -10.25
N ARG A 314 -8.96 14.10 -9.13
CA ARG A 314 -9.39 13.60 -7.81
C ARG A 314 -10.84 13.09 -7.76
N PRO A 315 -11.84 13.68 -8.44
CA PRO A 315 -13.18 13.09 -8.47
C PRO A 315 -13.22 11.69 -9.10
N ILE A 316 -12.35 11.40 -10.08
CA ILE A 316 -12.22 10.08 -10.69
C ILE A 316 -11.62 9.10 -9.67
N GLU A 317 -10.57 9.52 -8.95
CA GLU A 317 -9.98 8.75 -7.85
C GLU A 317 -11.02 8.46 -6.76
N THR A 318 -11.79 9.47 -6.33
CA THR A 318 -12.85 9.31 -5.33
C THR A 318 -13.95 8.35 -5.82
N LEU A 319 -14.43 8.49 -7.06
CA LEU A 319 -15.42 7.57 -7.65
C LEU A 319 -14.92 6.12 -7.63
N SER A 320 -13.64 5.90 -7.97
CA SER A 320 -13.05 4.56 -7.98
C SER A 320 -13.05 3.87 -6.61
N ARG A 321 -13.11 4.64 -5.51
CA ARG A 321 -13.17 4.10 -4.14
C ARG A 321 -14.58 3.79 -3.65
N VAL A 322 -15.60 4.47 -4.18
CA VAL A 322 -16.96 4.45 -3.58
C VAL A 322 -18.05 3.88 -4.47
N THR A 323 -17.78 3.68 -5.76
CA THR A 323 -18.75 3.13 -6.73
C THR A 323 -18.42 1.68 -7.09
N ASN A 324 -19.33 0.97 -7.76
CA ASN A 324 -19.03 -0.37 -8.25
C ASN A 324 -17.77 -0.36 -9.15
N PRO A 325 -16.71 -1.11 -8.82
CA PRO A 325 -15.44 -1.06 -9.56
C PRO A 325 -15.57 -1.39 -11.05
N THR A 326 -16.48 -2.31 -11.42
CA THR A 326 -16.69 -2.72 -12.82
C THR A 326 -17.36 -1.61 -13.59
N ASP A 327 -18.45 -1.05 -13.05
CA ASP A 327 -19.18 0.04 -13.70
C ASP A 327 -18.33 1.30 -13.80
N PHE A 328 -17.55 1.61 -12.75
CA PHE A 328 -16.57 2.69 -12.78
C PHE A 328 -15.57 2.52 -13.92
N PHE A 329 -14.92 1.34 -14.01
CA PHE A 329 -13.90 1.10 -15.03
C PHE A 329 -14.46 1.24 -16.45
N LEU A 330 -15.65 0.67 -16.71
CA LEU A 330 -16.33 0.79 -18.00
C LEU A 330 -16.68 2.25 -18.30
N ASN A 331 -17.29 2.95 -17.35
CA ASN A 331 -17.62 4.38 -17.49
C ASN A 331 -16.37 5.23 -17.73
N PHE A 332 -15.25 4.91 -17.09
CA PHE A 332 -13.98 5.59 -17.32
C PHE A 332 -13.50 5.38 -18.74
N TRP A 333 -13.36 4.12 -19.17
CA TRP A 333 -12.81 3.78 -20.47
C TRP A 333 -13.67 4.29 -21.64
N ASP A 334 -15.00 4.34 -21.47
CA ASP A 334 -15.93 4.92 -22.45
C ASP A 334 -15.75 6.44 -22.65
N ASN A 335 -15.15 7.14 -21.68
CA ASN A 335 -14.93 8.58 -21.71
C ASN A 335 -13.48 8.98 -22.04
N VAL A 336 -12.55 8.02 -22.13
CA VAL A 336 -11.15 8.30 -22.44
C VAL A 336 -11.02 8.78 -23.90
N ALA A 337 -10.40 9.94 -24.08
CA ALA A 337 -10.04 10.48 -25.38
C ALA A 337 -8.52 10.64 -25.47
N ILE A 338 -7.91 10.19 -26.58
CA ILE A 338 -6.45 10.14 -26.77
C ILE A 338 -5.98 10.89 -28.03
N ASP A 339 -6.79 11.83 -28.52
CA ASP A 339 -6.54 12.55 -29.77
C ASP A 339 -5.53 13.70 -29.65
N THR A 340 -5.32 14.24 -28.44
CA THR A 340 -4.29 15.25 -28.17
C THR A 340 -3.41 14.85 -26.99
N PRO A 341 -2.14 15.30 -26.94
CA PRO A 341 -1.26 14.93 -25.85
C PRO A 341 -1.76 15.36 -24.47
N GLU A 342 -2.46 16.49 -24.38
CA GLU A 342 -3.03 16.99 -23.12
C GLU A 342 -4.13 16.06 -22.59
N LYS A 343 -4.96 15.52 -23.50
CA LYS A 343 -5.96 14.52 -23.14
C LYS A 343 -5.33 13.19 -22.74
N VAL A 344 -4.25 12.79 -23.41
CA VAL A 344 -3.49 11.59 -23.04
C VAL A 344 -2.87 11.76 -21.65
N THR A 345 -2.25 12.92 -21.35
CA THR A 345 -1.72 13.21 -20.01
C THR A 345 -2.83 13.15 -18.96
N ALA A 346 -3.98 13.80 -19.19
CA ALA A 346 -5.11 13.75 -18.26
C ALA A 346 -5.62 12.32 -18.01
N ALA A 347 -5.80 11.54 -19.07
CA ALA A 347 -6.21 10.14 -18.96
C ALA A 347 -5.16 9.30 -18.22
N ALA A 348 -3.87 9.50 -18.52
CA ALA A 348 -2.79 8.76 -17.87
C ALA A 348 -2.65 9.10 -16.37
N THR A 349 -2.80 10.37 -15.99
CA THR A 349 -2.86 10.78 -14.58
C THR A 349 -4.04 10.14 -13.86
N ALA A 350 -5.22 10.10 -14.50
CA ALA A 350 -6.40 9.47 -13.94
C ALA A 350 -6.22 7.95 -13.75
N VAL A 351 -5.68 7.24 -14.75
CA VAL A 351 -5.36 5.81 -14.64
C VAL A 351 -4.39 5.58 -13.48
N SER A 352 -3.32 6.39 -13.39
CA SER A 352 -2.35 6.28 -12.30
C SER A 352 -2.96 6.52 -10.91
N SER A 353 -4.02 7.32 -10.78
CA SER A 353 -4.62 7.63 -9.47
C SER A 353 -5.56 6.55 -8.95
N TYR A 354 -6.13 5.69 -9.81
CA TYR A 354 -7.13 4.70 -9.37
C TYR A 354 -6.65 3.23 -9.39
N ILE A 355 -5.49 2.91 -9.97
CA ILE A 355 -5.01 1.51 -10.08
C ILE A 355 -5.02 0.80 -8.72
N GLU A 356 -4.57 1.47 -7.66
CA GLU A 356 -4.52 0.89 -6.32
C GLU A 356 -5.90 0.77 -5.65
N ASN A 357 -6.90 1.54 -6.10
CA ASN A 357 -8.25 1.52 -5.53
C ASN A 357 -9.09 0.34 -6.07
N ILE A 358 -8.83 -0.13 -7.30
CA ILE A 358 -9.62 -1.20 -7.96
C ILE A 358 -8.75 -2.35 -8.50
N PRO A 359 -7.85 -2.95 -7.70
CA PRO A 359 -6.84 -3.91 -8.17
C PRO A 359 -7.42 -5.14 -8.87
N GLU A 360 -8.63 -5.57 -8.49
CA GLU A 360 -9.33 -6.71 -9.10
C GLU A 360 -9.69 -6.47 -10.55
N ILE A 361 -10.31 -5.32 -10.82
CA ILE A 361 -10.73 -4.94 -12.16
C ILE A 361 -9.50 -4.63 -13.01
N ILE A 362 -8.45 -4.02 -12.42
CA ILE A 362 -7.16 -3.87 -13.09
C ILE A 362 -6.55 -5.23 -13.45
N SER A 363 -6.68 -6.25 -12.60
CA SER A 363 -6.20 -7.60 -12.90
C SER A 363 -6.94 -8.23 -14.09
N ILE A 364 -8.25 -7.99 -14.21
CA ILE A 364 -9.08 -8.49 -15.33
C ILE A 364 -8.70 -7.75 -16.63
N HIS A 365 -8.55 -6.43 -16.55
CA HIS A 365 -8.22 -5.55 -17.66
C HIS A 365 -6.73 -5.20 -17.76
N PHE A 366 -5.86 -6.07 -17.22
CA PHE A 366 -4.44 -5.77 -17.10
C PHE A 366 -3.81 -5.47 -18.45
N SER A 367 -4.17 -6.27 -19.46
CA SER A 367 -3.69 -6.07 -20.83
C SER A 367 -4.09 -4.69 -21.37
N ASP A 368 -5.34 -4.26 -21.20
CA ASP A 368 -5.82 -2.96 -21.71
C ASP A 368 -5.06 -1.79 -21.08
N VAL A 369 -4.89 -1.82 -19.76
CA VAL A 369 -4.16 -0.80 -19.00
C VAL A 369 -2.66 -0.79 -19.35
N PHE A 370 -2.07 -1.98 -19.49
CA PHE A 370 -0.67 -2.14 -19.85
C PHE A 370 -0.40 -1.63 -21.27
N GLU A 371 -1.23 -1.99 -22.26
CA GLU A 371 -1.09 -1.50 -23.64
C GLU A 371 -1.17 0.03 -23.69
N PHE A 372 -2.14 0.62 -22.98
CA PHE A 372 -2.27 2.07 -22.88
C PHE A 372 -1.01 2.73 -22.30
N ALA A 373 -0.44 2.17 -21.23
CA ALA A 373 0.81 2.68 -20.65
C ALA A 373 1.99 2.61 -21.63
N ILE A 374 2.10 1.53 -22.39
CA ILE A 374 3.14 1.34 -23.40
C ILE A 374 2.99 2.34 -24.55
N GLU A 375 1.76 2.63 -24.99
CA GLU A 375 1.48 3.67 -25.97
C GLU A 375 1.86 5.07 -25.46
N CYS A 376 1.59 5.37 -24.19
CA CYS A 376 2.04 6.61 -23.54
C CYS A 376 3.57 6.74 -23.58
N ILE A 377 4.32 5.68 -23.28
CA ILE A 377 5.80 5.72 -23.32
C ILE A 377 6.34 5.86 -24.77
N GLY A 378 5.57 5.36 -25.75
CA GLY A 378 5.87 5.55 -27.17
C GLY A 378 5.64 6.99 -27.68
N ASN A 379 4.92 7.84 -26.92
CA ASN A 379 4.55 9.19 -27.33
C ASN A 379 5.77 10.11 -27.48
N PRO A 380 5.81 11.07 -28.42
CA PRO A 380 6.92 12.01 -28.54
C PRO A 380 7.11 12.97 -27.34
N GLN A 381 6.06 13.30 -26.58
CA GLN A 381 6.14 14.25 -25.47
C GLN A 381 6.66 13.60 -24.18
N HIS A 382 7.64 14.22 -23.53
CA HIS A 382 8.28 13.67 -22.32
C HIS A 382 7.29 13.51 -21.14
N CYS A 383 6.40 14.48 -20.91
CA CYS A 383 5.36 14.40 -19.88
C CYS A 383 4.47 13.16 -20.04
N VAL A 384 4.03 12.86 -21.27
CA VAL A 384 3.21 11.67 -21.56
C VAL A 384 4.00 10.38 -21.32
N LYS A 385 5.30 10.36 -21.65
CA LYS A 385 6.15 9.20 -21.37
C LYS A 385 6.31 8.96 -19.87
N GLU A 386 6.52 10.02 -19.10
CA GLU A 386 6.63 9.97 -17.65
C GLU A 386 5.32 9.49 -17.01
N ALA A 387 4.17 9.96 -17.50
CA ALA A 387 2.86 9.46 -17.09
C ALA A 387 2.68 7.97 -17.39
N GLY A 388 3.14 7.50 -18.56
CA GLY A 388 3.18 6.08 -18.90
C GLY A 388 4.03 5.25 -17.93
N PHE A 389 5.21 5.74 -17.54
CA PHE A 389 6.02 5.11 -16.50
C PHE A 389 5.36 5.14 -15.12
N SER A 390 4.60 6.19 -14.79
CA SER A 390 3.83 6.27 -13.56
C SER A 390 2.76 5.17 -13.49
N ILE A 391 2.02 4.93 -14.59
CA ILE A 391 1.06 3.81 -14.68
C ILE A 391 1.77 2.47 -14.46
N ILE A 392 2.88 2.21 -15.16
CA ILE A 392 3.60 0.94 -15.00
C ILE A 392 4.13 0.80 -13.57
N TYR A 393 4.63 1.88 -12.97
CA TYR A 393 5.08 1.88 -11.58
C TYR A 393 3.96 1.47 -10.61
N GLN A 394 2.75 2.02 -10.77
CA GLN A 394 1.57 1.63 -9.97
C GLN A 394 1.19 0.16 -10.17
N LEU A 395 1.38 -0.40 -11.37
CA LEU A 395 1.16 -1.82 -11.63
C LEU A 395 2.20 -2.73 -10.94
N VAL A 396 3.39 -2.23 -10.57
CA VAL A 396 4.43 -3.07 -9.95
C VAL A 396 4.00 -3.57 -8.57
N SER A 397 3.40 -2.72 -7.74
CA SER A 397 3.11 -3.06 -6.33
C SER A 397 2.22 -4.31 -6.20
N ARG A 398 1.21 -4.46 -7.08
CA ARG A 398 0.21 -5.53 -7.02
C ARG A 398 0.24 -6.52 -8.20
N HIS A 399 0.80 -6.14 -9.35
CA HIS A 399 0.74 -6.94 -10.59
C HIS A 399 2.14 -7.29 -11.17
N TYR A 400 3.21 -7.24 -10.36
CA TYR A 400 4.58 -7.56 -10.81
C TYR A 400 4.73 -8.94 -11.46
N THR A 401 3.92 -9.93 -11.06
CA THR A 401 3.96 -11.28 -11.67
C THR A 401 3.53 -11.26 -13.13
N MET A 402 2.50 -10.48 -13.46
CA MET A 402 2.02 -10.28 -14.83
C MET A 402 3.05 -9.48 -15.66
N LEU A 403 3.64 -8.45 -15.06
CA LEU A 403 4.73 -7.67 -15.68
C LEU A 403 5.96 -8.55 -15.97
N SER A 404 6.29 -9.50 -15.09
CA SER A 404 7.39 -10.45 -15.30
C SER A 404 7.19 -11.32 -16.55
N ASP A 405 5.96 -11.66 -16.91
CA ASP A 405 5.68 -12.41 -18.14
C ASP A 405 5.81 -11.53 -19.41
N LEU A 406 5.81 -10.20 -19.26
CA LEU A 406 5.96 -9.20 -20.32
C LEU A 406 7.35 -8.52 -20.31
N TYR A 407 8.34 -9.15 -19.66
CA TYR A 407 9.65 -8.56 -19.41
C TYR A 407 10.39 -8.14 -20.68
N GLU A 408 10.38 -8.96 -21.74
CA GLU A 408 11.03 -8.63 -23.02
C GLU A 408 10.46 -7.35 -23.63
N ARG A 409 9.14 -7.20 -23.58
CA ARG A 409 8.46 -6.01 -24.08
C ARG A 409 8.79 -4.78 -23.25
N LEU A 410 8.78 -4.89 -21.92
CA LEU A 410 9.18 -3.81 -21.01
C LEU A 410 10.61 -3.35 -21.28
N MET A 411 11.57 -4.27 -21.37
CA MET A 411 12.97 -3.95 -21.59
C MET A 411 13.22 -3.30 -22.96
N SER A 412 12.44 -3.67 -23.99
CA SER A 412 12.53 -3.06 -25.32
C SER A 412 12.24 -1.56 -25.34
N ILE A 413 11.49 -1.07 -24.36
CA ILE A 413 11.08 0.33 -24.23
C ILE A 413 11.98 1.08 -23.23
N VAL A 414 12.35 0.44 -22.13
CA VAL A 414 13.19 1.03 -21.08
C VAL A 414 14.62 1.31 -21.57
N LEU A 415 15.25 0.35 -22.24
CA LEU A 415 16.66 0.47 -22.63
C LEU A 415 16.95 1.69 -23.53
N PRO A 416 16.11 2.03 -24.52
CA PRO A 416 16.23 3.29 -25.26
C PRO A 416 16.16 4.55 -24.39
N ILE A 417 15.33 4.57 -23.35
CA ILE A 417 15.14 5.74 -22.48
C ILE A 417 16.43 6.07 -21.71
N PHE A 418 17.20 5.06 -21.27
CA PHE A 418 18.49 5.27 -20.61
C PHE A 418 19.57 5.89 -21.51
N GLN A 419 19.30 6.04 -22.81
CA GLN A 419 20.20 6.72 -23.75
C GLN A 419 19.76 8.14 -24.10
N CYS A 420 18.61 8.62 -23.58
CA CYS A 420 18.17 9.99 -23.82
C CYS A 420 18.91 11.02 -22.94
N ASP A 421 18.68 12.30 -23.19
CA ASP A 421 19.27 13.41 -22.43
C ASP A 421 18.27 14.04 -21.43
N HIS A 422 17.09 13.46 -21.26
CA HIS A 422 16.04 13.97 -20.36
C HIS A 422 16.12 13.30 -18.98
N GLU A 423 16.83 13.93 -18.04
CA GLU A 423 17.08 13.37 -16.71
C GLU A 423 15.81 12.96 -15.94
N PRO A 424 14.72 13.76 -15.87
CA PRO A 424 13.49 13.35 -15.17
C PRO A 424 12.87 12.05 -15.73
N LEU A 425 12.92 11.88 -17.05
CA LEU A 425 12.40 10.68 -17.71
C LEU A 425 13.29 9.46 -17.44
N ILE A 426 14.61 9.66 -17.36
CA ILE A 426 15.54 8.62 -16.91
C ILE A 426 15.26 8.23 -15.46
N CYS A 427 15.00 9.21 -14.59
CA CYS A 427 14.65 8.97 -13.19
C CYS A 427 13.34 8.16 -13.09
N ALA A 428 12.29 8.53 -13.81
CA ALA A 428 11.03 7.77 -13.85
C ALA A 428 11.25 6.31 -14.29
N ALA A 429 12.03 6.10 -15.36
CA ALA A 429 12.37 4.76 -15.83
C ALA A 429 13.24 3.98 -14.82
N LEU A 430 14.19 4.63 -14.15
CA LEU A 430 15.02 4.01 -13.11
C LEU A 430 14.17 3.60 -11.91
N THR A 431 13.28 4.46 -11.42
CA THR A 431 12.40 4.18 -10.29
C THR A 431 11.52 2.95 -10.58
N PHE A 432 10.91 2.89 -11.76
CA PHE A 432 10.17 1.70 -12.20
C PHE A 432 11.05 0.44 -12.23
N VAL A 433 12.21 0.50 -12.88
CA VAL A 433 13.10 -0.67 -13.01
C VAL A 433 13.58 -1.15 -11.66
N VAL A 434 13.91 -0.24 -10.75
CA VAL A 434 14.34 -0.54 -9.38
C VAL A 434 13.26 -1.33 -8.65
N GLU A 435 12.03 -0.81 -8.60
CA GLU A 435 10.92 -1.50 -7.93
C GLU A 435 10.62 -2.87 -8.54
N LEU A 436 10.57 -2.95 -9.88
CA LEU A 436 10.33 -4.21 -10.57
C LEU A 436 11.40 -5.24 -10.22
N LEU A 437 12.68 -4.86 -10.22
CA LEU A 437 13.80 -5.76 -9.96
C LEU A 437 13.96 -6.14 -8.48
N TYR A 438 13.42 -5.36 -7.54
CA TYR A 438 13.31 -5.80 -6.15
C TYR A 438 12.32 -6.97 -5.99
N LEU A 439 11.30 -7.05 -6.85
CA LEU A 439 10.26 -8.08 -6.80
C LEU A 439 10.51 -9.26 -7.77
N VAL A 440 11.08 -8.99 -8.94
CA VAL A 440 11.22 -9.93 -10.07
C VAL A 440 12.68 -10.30 -10.33
N GLU A 441 12.93 -11.55 -10.70
CA GLU A 441 14.27 -11.98 -11.14
C GLU A 441 14.52 -11.56 -12.59
N ILE A 442 15.61 -10.83 -12.85
CA ILE A 442 16.01 -10.44 -14.21
C ILE A 442 16.39 -11.67 -15.04
N GLU A 443 15.92 -11.75 -16.28
CA GLU A 443 16.39 -12.77 -17.21
C GLU A 443 17.86 -12.53 -17.59
N ASP A 444 18.65 -13.59 -17.62
CA ASP A 444 20.10 -13.50 -17.88
C ASP A 444 20.44 -12.80 -19.21
N GLN A 445 19.54 -12.81 -20.20
CA GLN A 445 19.75 -12.15 -21.50
C GLN A 445 19.76 -10.61 -21.41
N PHE A 446 19.06 -10.03 -20.42
CA PHE A 446 18.99 -8.58 -20.22
C PHE A 446 20.01 -8.07 -19.21
N LEU A 447 20.71 -8.96 -18.48
CA LEU A 447 21.66 -8.59 -17.44
C LEU A 447 22.79 -7.68 -17.95
N GLU A 448 23.48 -8.08 -19.02
CA GLU A 448 24.61 -7.33 -19.59
C GLU A 448 24.15 -6.00 -20.22
N PRO A 449 23.08 -5.94 -21.04
CA PRO A 449 22.53 -4.68 -21.55
C PRO A 449 22.12 -3.68 -20.45
N LEU A 450 21.38 -4.12 -19.43
CA LEU A 450 20.92 -3.22 -18.36
C LEU A 450 22.08 -2.70 -17.53
N LEU A 451 23.01 -3.58 -17.15
CA LEU A 451 24.17 -3.21 -16.35
C LEU A 451 25.02 -2.18 -17.10
N GLY A 452 25.29 -2.41 -18.40
CA GLY A 452 25.99 -1.45 -19.25
C GLY A 452 25.29 -0.10 -19.34
N ALA A 453 23.97 -0.10 -19.52
CA ALA A 453 23.17 1.13 -19.59
C ALA A 453 23.22 1.92 -18.28
N ILE A 454 22.95 1.28 -17.13
CA ILE A 454 22.89 1.96 -15.83
C ILE A 454 24.28 2.43 -15.36
N VAL A 455 25.34 1.64 -15.58
CA VAL A 455 26.71 2.09 -15.29
C VAL A 455 27.05 3.38 -16.04
N SER A 456 26.59 3.50 -17.31
CA SER A 456 26.82 4.70 -18.10
C SER A 456 26.04 5.94 -17.60
N LEU A 457 24.98 5.75 -16.81
CA LEU A 457 24.18 6.83 -16.22
C LEU A 457 24.80 7.41 -14.95
N VAL A 458 25.53 6.61 -14.16
CA VAL A 458 26.14 7.06 -12.89
C VAL A 458 26.90 8.39 -13.03
N PRO A 459 27.78 8.61 -14.03
CA PRO A 459 28.46 9.89 -14.20
C PRO A 459 27.61 10.98 -14.87
N LYS A 460 26.51 10.62 -15.56
CA LYS A 460 25.64 11.54 -16.31
C LYS A 460 24.62 12.24 -15.41
N LEU A 461 24.11 11.54 -14.40
CA LEU A 461 23.07 12.08 -13.51
C LEU A 461 23.62 13.18 -12.59
N SER A 462 22.74 14.11 -12.25
CA SER A 462 22.99 15.12 -11.22
C SER A 462 23.36 14.48 -9.88
N VAL A 463 24.13 15.19 -9.05
CA VAL A 463 24.60 14.67 -7.75
C VAL A 463 23.45 14.17 -6.88
N GLN A 464 22.31 14.85 -6.95
CA GLN A 464 21.09 14.50 -6.21
C GLN A 464 20.50 13.17 -6.70
N ASN A 465 20.45 12.92 -8.01
CA ASN A 465 19.81 11.73 -8.59
C ASN A 465 20.75 10.53 -8.80
N ARG A 466 22.06 10.69 -8.57
CA ARG A 466 23.03 9.57 -8.69
C ARG A 466 22.66 8.34 -7.86
N HIS A 467 21.98 8.53 -6.73
CA HIS A 467 21.54 7.42 -5.88
C HIS A 467 20.58 6.49 -6.62
N LEU A 468 19.74 6.99 -7.53
CA LEU A 468 18.81 6.17 -8.34
C LEU A 468 19.55 5.21 -9.27
N ALA A 469 20.63 5.65 -9.92
CA ALA A 469 21.45 4.74 -10.74
C ALA A 469 22.16 3.69 -9.87
N ILE A 470 22.63 4.04 -8.67
CA ILE A 470 23.25 3.08 -7.76
C ILE A 470 22.20 2.09 -7.21
N ASN A 471 20.98 2.54 -6.90
CA ASN A 471 19.85 1.68 -6.55
C ASN A 471 19.50 0.75 -7.72
N GLY A 472 19.53 1.25 -8.96
CA GLY A 472 19.39 0.43 -10.16
C GLY A 472 20.43 -0.70 -10.24
N LEU A 473 21.70 -0.40 -9.92
CA LEU A 473 22.74 -1.43 -9.80
C LEU A 473 22.45 -2.40 -8.64
N ALA A 474 22.03 -1.90 -7.48
CA ALA A 474 21.68 -2.74 -6.34
C ALA A 474 20.55 -3.72 -6.70
N ALA A 475 19.49 -3.25 -7.35
CA ALA A 475 18.35 -4.04 -7.78
C ALA A 475 18.74 -5.07 -8.86
N ILE A 476 19.62 -4.72 -9.81
CA ILE A 476 20.20 -5.70 -10.77
C ILE A 476 20.99 -6.78 -10.03
N ILE A 477 21.86 -6.41 -9.09
CA ILE A 477 22.67 -7.37 -8.32
C ILE A 477 21.75 -8.32 -7.54
N LEU A 478 20.71 -7.79 -6.91
CA LEU A 478 19.74 -8.57 -6.16
C LEU A 478 18.95 -9.54 -7.05
N SER A 479 18.40 -9.05 -8.16
CA SER A 479 17.55 -9.82 -9.08
C SER A 479 18.32 -10.86 -9.91
N SER A 480 19.61 -10.61 -10.17
CA SER A 480 20.47 -11.52 -10.93
C SER A 480 20.98 -12.71 -10.10
N ASN A 481 20.90 -12.62 -8.76
CA ASN A 481 21.41 -13.63 -7.83
C ASN A 481 22.85 -14.05 -8.19
N GLU A 482 23.15 -15.35 -8.26
CA GLU A 482 24.50 -15.86 -8.56
C GLU A 482 25.05 -15.50 -9.97
N SER A 483 24.20 -15.06 -10.92
CA SER A 483 24.65 -14.64 -12.25
C SER A 483 25.55 -13.40 -12.20
N ILE A 484 25.47 -12.60 -11.13
CA ILE A 484 26.26 -11.37 -10.99
C ILE A 484 27.76 -11.60 -10.83
N SER A 485 28.18 -12.82 -10.46
CA SER A 485 29.57 -13.21 -10.23
C SER A 485 30.52 -12.86 -11.38
N PHE A 486 30.01 -12.85 -12.61
CA PHE A 486 30.77 -12.52 -13.82
C PHE A 486 31.11 -11.03 -13.95
N PHE A 487 30.43 -10.15 -13.21
CA PHE A 487 30.56 -8.68 -13.30
C PHE A 487 31.16 -8.04 -12.05
N VAL A 488 31.53 -8.85 -11.04
CA VAL A 488 32.02 -8.37 -9.73
C VAL A 488 33.19 -7.41 -9.87
N ASN A 489 34.16 -7.73 -10.73
CA ASN A 489 35.36 -6.92 -10.91
C ASN A 489 35.06 -5.53 -11.49
N ASP A 490 34.03 -5.42 -12.34
CA ASP A 490 33.65 -4.16 -12.98
C ASP A 490 32.79 -3.30 -12.04
N LEU A 491 31.99 -3.95 -11.18
CA LEU A 491 31.07 -3.26 -10.27
C LEU A 491 31.76 -2.76 -9.00
N ILE A 492 32.70 -3.51 -8.42
CA ILE A 492 33.36 -3.17 -7.15
C ILE A 492 33.86 -1.71 -7.10
N PRO A 493 34.63 -1.21 -8.09
CA PRO A 493 35.16 0.15 -8.03
C PRO A 493 34.07 1.22 -7.94
N ILE A 494 32.98 1.04 -8.70
CA ILE A 494 31.85 1.98 -8.76
C ILE A 494 31.12 1.99 -7.42
N LEU A 495 30.82 0.81 -6.87
CA LEU A 495 30.05 0.69 -5.64
C LEU A 495 30.86 1.10 -4.40
N GLN A 496 32.16 0.78 -4.37
CA GLN A 496 33.06 1.27 -3.31
C GLN A 496 33.18 2.79 -3.33
N GLN A 497 33.27 3.40 -4.52
CA GLN A 497 33.27 4.86 -4.63
C GLN A 497 31.97 5.45 -4.11
N ALA A 498 30.81 4.89 -4.49
CA ALA A 498 29.50 5.33 -3.99
C ALA A 498 29.43 5.24 -2.46
N ALA A 499 29.81 4.11 -1.87
CA ALA A 499 29.82 3.88 -0.43
C ALA A 499 30.82 4.77 0.34
N SER A 500 31.86 5.30 -0.32
CA SER A 500 32.93 6.09 0.32
C SER A 500 32.62 7.59 0.50
N HIS A 501 31.49 8.10 -0.04
CA HIS A 501 31.11 9.50 0.12
C HIS A 501 30.88 9.87 1.60
N ASN A 502 30.90 11.15 1.98
CA ASN A 502 30.59 11.52 3.35
C ASN A 502 29.09 11.26 3.63
N PRO A 503 28.70 10.41 4.62
CA PRO A 503 27.29 10.12 4.93
C PRO A 503 26.48 11.37 5.27
N THR A 504 27.12 12.43 5.81
CA THR A 504 26.43 13.67 6.15
C THR A 504 26.15 14.56 4.93
N GLU A 505 26.88 14.35 3.82
CA GLU A 505 26.73 15.16 2.60
C GLU A 505 25.89 14.45 1.55
N LEU A 506 26.09 13.13 1.40
CA LEU A 506 25.40 12.30 0.41
C LEU A 506 24.92 10.98 1.05
N PRO A 507 23.94 11.05 1.99
CA PRO A 507 23.43 9.88 2.70
C PRO A 507 22.85 8.83 1.74
N LEU A 508 22.01 9.24 0.78
CA LEU A 508 21.35 8.31 -0.15
C LEU A 508 22.34 7.58 -1.07
N VAL A 509 23.36 8.26 -1.60
CA VAL A 509 24.39 7.63 -2.45
C VAL A 509 25.22 6.64 -1.63
N THR A 510 25.55 7.01 -0.39
CA THR A 510 26.29 6.16 0.54
C THR A 510 25.48 4.92 0.89
N ALA A 511 24.21 5.10 1.28
CA ALA A 511 23.24 4.05 1.57
C ALA A 511 23.14 3.04 0.42
N ALA A 512 22.85 3.53 -0.80
CA ALA A 512 22.74 2.74 -2.01
C ALA A 512 24.02 1.94 -2.30
N GLY A 513 25.20 2.58 -2.13
CA GLY A 513 26.49 1.92 -2.33
C GLY A 513 26.75 0.78 -1.33
N VAL A 514 26.43 1.00 -0.05
CA VAL A 514 26.56 -0.01 1.01
C VAL A 514 25.61 -1.19 0.77
N GLU A 515 24.37 -0.91 0.37
CA GLU A 515 23.38 -1.92 0.04
C GLU A 515 23.80 -2.77 -1.17
N ALA A 516 24.21 -2.12 -2.26
CA ALA A 516 24.68 -2.80 -3.46
C ALA A 516 25.91 -3.71 -3.20
N LEU A 517 26.89 -3.23 -2.41
CA LEU A 517 28.04 -4.05 -1.99
C LEU A 517 27.58 -5.26 -1.17
N SER A 518 26.63 -5.07 -0.26
CA SER A 518 26.10 -6.14 0.59
C SER A 518 25.40 -7.23 -0.23
N TYR A 519 24.65 -6.86 -1.27
CA TYR A 519 24.09 -7.82 -2.21
C TYR A 519 25.17 -8.53 -3.02
N LEU A 520 26.18 -7.81 -3.50
CA LEU A 520 27.28 -8.41 -4.26
C LEU A 520 28.03 -9.46 -3.42
N ILE A 521 28.26 -9.17 -2.14
CA ILE A 521 28.87 -10.10 -1.17
C ILE A 521 28.00 -11.34 -0.94
N LYS A 522 26.68 -11.15 -0.79
CA LYS A 522 25.75 -12.27 -0.60
C LYS A 522 25.79 -13.25 -1.77
N TYR A 523 25.79 -12.75 -3.00
CA TYR A 523 25.64 -13.58 -4.20
C TYR A 523 26.96 -14.02 -4.86
N ALA A 524 28.06 -13.33 -4.59
CA ALA A 524 29.41 -13.68 -5.06
C ALA A 524 30.46 -13.56 -3.93
N PRO A 525 30.32 -14.33 -2.83
CA PRO A 525 31.13 -14.14 -1.62
C PRO A 525 32.63 -14.39 -1.86
N ASN A 526 33.00 -15.29 -2.77
CA ASN A 526 34.40 -15.62 -3.03
C ASN A 526 35.08 -14.50 -3.81
N GLU A 527 34.42 -14.03 -4.86
CA GLU A 527 34.89 -13.00 -5.78
C GLU A 527 34.97 -11.62 -5.10
N THR A 528 34.14 -11.38 -4.09
CA THR A 528 34.07 -10.11 -3.34
C THR A 528 34.97 -10.04 -2.11
N THR A 529 35.80 -11.06 -1.85
CA THR A 529 36.72 -11.09 -0.70
C THR A 529 37.46 -9.76 -0.44
N PRO A 530 37.96 -9.03 -1.45
CA PRO A 530 38.68 -7.77 -1.24
C PRO A 530 37.86 -6.65 -0.57
N VAL A 531 36.52 -6.71 -0.62
CA VAL A 531 35.63 -5.63 -0.16
C VAL A 531 34.84 -5.94 1.11
N HIS A 532 34.98 -7.15 1.67
CA HIS A 532 34.23 -7.57 2.85
C HIS A 532 34.49 -6.65 4.06
N GLN A 533 35.76 -6.48 4.42
CA GLN A 533 36.15 -5.66 5.56
C GLN A 533 35.68 -4.22 5.40
N PHE A 534 35.94 -3.61 4.23
CA PHE A 534 35.49 -2.26 3.90
C PHE A 534 33.98 -2.10 4.09
N THR A 535 33.19 -3.06 3.60
CA THR A 535 31.71 -2.98 3.67
C THR A 535 31.21 -3.05 5.12
N PHE A 536 31.74 -3.95 5.94
CA PHE A 536 31.34 -4.05 7.36
C PHE A 536 31.78 -2.85 8.19
N GLU A 537 33.01 -2.36 8.00
CA GLU A 537 33.49 -1.12 8.64
C GLU A 537 32.60 0.06 8.26
N ARG A 538 32.18 0.11 6.99
CA ARG A 538 31.31 1.17 6.51
C ARG A 538 29.91 1.10 7.11
N ILE A 539 29.34 -0.09 7.24
CA ILE A 539 28.08 -0.29 7.97
C ILE A 539 28.23 0.16 9.43
N HIS A 540 29.31 -0.22 10.13
CA HIS A 540 29.56 0.24 11.51
C HIS A 540 29.62 1.75 11.62
N GLN A 541 30.24 2.42 10.66
CA GLN A 541 30.30 3.87 10.62
C GLN A 541 28.92 4.47 10.37
N CYS A 542 28.14 3.93 9.42
CA CYS A 542 26.81 4.44 9.07
C CYS A 542 25.81 4.29 10.23
N LEU A 543 25.89 3.20 11.00
CA LEU A 543 25.04 2.97 12.19
C LEU A 543 25.24 3.99 13.32
N GLN A 544 26.28 4.83 13.26
CA GLN A 544 26.53 5.87 14.25
C GLN A 544 25.81 7.19 13.93
N PHE A 545 25.23 7.33 12.73
CA PHE A 545 24.47 8.51 12.34
C PHE A 545 22.98 8.34 12.68
N GLU A 546 22.28 9.47 12.84
CA GLU A 546 20.85 9.52 13.18
C GLU A 546 19.94 9.54 11.94
N ASP A 547 20.51 9.47 10.73
CA ASP A 547 19.78 9.44 9.46
C ASP A 547 19.05 8.10 9.27
N THR A 548 17.73 8.17 9.12
CA THR A 548 16.85 7.00 9.04
C THR A 548 17.02 6.22 7.75
N SER A 549 17.27 6.88 6.61
CA SER A 549 17.51 6.22 5.33
C SER A 549 18.82 5.41 5.34
N LEU A 550 19.89 5.97 5.91
CA LEU A 550 21.15 5.26 6.15
C LEU A 550 20.94 4.06 7.09
N PHE A 551 20.17 4.24 8.17
CA PHE A 551 19.84 3.16 9.09
C PHE A 551 19.08 2.03 8.39
N SER A 552 17.99 2.33 7.66
CA SER A 552 17.20 1.34 6.91
C SER A 552 18.07 0.56 5.94
N SER A 553 18.90 1.27 5.16
CA SER A 553 19.84 0.66 4.20
C SER A 553 20.85 -0.26 4.87
N CYS A 554 21.36 0.11 6.06
CA CYS A 554 22.21 -0.75 6.88
C CYS A 554 21.47 -1.99 7.42
N MET A 555 20.21 -1.87 7.85
CA MET A 555 19.41 -3.01 8.29
C MET A 555 19.15 -4.00 7.14
N ILE A 556 18.78 -3.48 5.96
CA ILE A 556 18.60 -4.27 4.73
C ILE A 556 19.91 -4.96 4.36
N SER A 557 21.02 -4.22 4.33
CA SER A 557 22.36 -4.74 4.06
C SER A 557 22.71 -5.91 4.99
N LEU A 558 22.52 -5.73 6.30
CA LEU A 558 22.81 -6.76 7.30
C LEU A 558 21.88 -7.96 7.21
N LYS A 559 20.61 -7.76 6.86
CA LYS A 559 19.66 -8.85 6.64
C LYS A 559 20.15 -9.76 5.53
N HIS A 560 20.65 -9.17 4.44
CA HIS A 560 21.18 -9.94 3.32
C HIS A 560 22.51 -10.62 3.67
N LEU A 561 23.44 -9.91 4.33
CA LEU A 561 24.70 -10.48 4.78
C LEU A 561 24.52 -11.58 5.84
N ALA A 562 23.47 -11.53 6.67
CA ALA A 562 23.18 -12.57 7.65
C ALA A 562 22.90 -13.93 7.00
N THR A 563 22.46 -13.95 5.74
CA THR A 563 22.27 -15.19 4.96
C THR A 563 23.56 -15.67 4.28
N SER A 564 24.61 -14.85 4.27
CA SER A 564 25.93 -15.19 3.72
C SER A 564 26.75 -16.02 4.71
N PRO A 565 27.66 -16.90 4.24
CA PRO A 565 28.67 -17.50 5.11
C PRO A 565 29.52 -16.47 5.86
N ILE A 566 29.63 -15.25 5.33
CA ILE A 566 30.48 -14.19 5.87
C ILE A 566 29.58 -13.17 6.56
N PHE A 567 29.63 -13.13 7.89
CA PHE A 567 28.87 -12.18 8.70
C PHE A 567 29.66 -11.78 9.93
N ILE A 568 30.19 -10.55 9.92
CA ILE A 568 31.06 -10.04 10.98
C ILE A 568 30.53 -8.69 11.43
N ILE A 569 29.69 -8.68 12.48
CA ILE A 569 29.12 -7.46 13.04
C ILE A 569 29.37 -7.39 14.55
N ASN A 570 29.63 -6.19 15.06
CA ASN A 570 29.57 -5.93 16.49
C ASN A 570 28.11 -5.95 16.95
N GLY A 571 27.72 -7.01 17.68
CA GLY A 571 26.36 -7.20 18.18
C GLY A 571 25.89 -6.04 19.06
N GLU A 572 26.72 -5.54 19.98
CA GLU A 572 26.33 -4.44 20.88
C GLU A 572 25.99 -3.17 20.10
N LEU A 573 26.82 -2.77 19.14
CA LEU A 573 26.56 -1.60 18.30
C LEU A 573 25.27 -1.77 17.50
N LEU A 574 25.07 -2.93 16.88
CA LEU A 574 23.89 -3.23 16.08
C LEU A 574 22.62 -3.13 16.92
N PHE A 575 22.53 -3.89 18.01
CA PHE A 575 21.31 -3.96 18.81
C PHE A 575 21.03 -2.67 19.57
N ASN A 576 22.05 -1.93 20.01
CA ASN A 576 21.84 -0.59 20.57
C ASN A 576 21.23 0.37 19.54
N SER A 577 21.68 0.32 18.29
CA SER A 577 21.14 1.16 17.21
C SER A 577 19.69 0.76 16.86
N MET A 578 19.41 -0.55 16.80
CA MET A 578 18.05 -1.05 16.58
C MET A 578 17.10 -0.65 17.72
N ILE A 579 17.53 -0.82 18.97
CA ILE A 579 16.72 -0.44 20.13
C ILE A 579 16.39 1.05 20.10
N LYS A 580 17.35 1.93 19.75
CA LYS A 580 17.09 3.37 19.61
C LYS A 580 15.95 3.66 18.62
N VAL A 581 15.98 3.05 17.43
CA VAL A 581 14.93 3.25 16.41
C VAL A 581 13.60 2.63 16.84
N LEU A 582 13.63 1.44 17.43
CA LEU A 582 12.43 0.78 17.95
C LEU A 582 11.80 1.54 19.14
N GLN A 583 12.54 2.40 19.83
CA GLN A 583 12.04 3.26 20.91
C GLN A 583 11.38 4.55 20.43
N ILE A 584 11.55 4.96 19.18
CA ILE A 584 10.92 6.18 18.65
C ILE A 584 9.40 5.98 18.60
N GLU A 585 8.62 6.87 19.21
CA GLU A 585 7.15 6.85 19.16
C GLU A 585 6.67 7.62 17.91
N PRO A 586 6.04 6.95 16.92
CA PRO A 586 5.63 7.60 15.67
C PRO A 586 4.55 8.66 15.87
N ASP A 587 3.67 8.50 16.86
CA ASP A 587 2.49 9.35 17.11
C ASP A 587 2.82 10.82 17.41
N VAL A 588 4.08 11.13 17.72
CA VAL A 588 4.57 12.50 17.95
C VAL A 588 4.85 13.21 16.62
N LEU A 589 4.96 12.47 15.51
CA LEU A 589 5.27 12.97 14.18
C LEU A 589 3.97 13.03 13.37
N GLY A 590 3.75 14.09 12.58
CA GLY A 590 2.62 14.12 11.66
C GLY A 590 2.69 12.96 10.67
N ASN A 591 1.61 12.18 10.55
CA ASN A 591 1.52 10.95 9.74
C ASN A 591 1.84 11.19 8.24
N GLU A 592 1.72 12.43 7.76
CA GLU A 592 1.94 12.79 6.35
C GLU A 592 3.38 13.29 6.07
N THR A 593 4.31 13.09 7.00
CA THR A 593 5.69 13.56 6.83
C THR A 593 6.61 12.47 6.25
N ALA A 594 7.56 12.88 5.41
CA ALA A 594 8.63 11.98 4.93
C ALA A 594 9.45 11.36 6.08
N VAL A 595 9.55 12.09 7.21
CA VAL A 595 10.21 11.63 8.43
C VAL A 595 9.45 10.47 9.08
N TYR A 596 8.12 10.58 9.19
CA TYR A 596 7.27 9.48 9.67
C TYR A 596 7.50 8.23 8.82
N SER A 597 7.36 8.35 7.50
CA SER A 597 7.55 7.23 6.56
C SER A 597 8.92 6.56 6.70
N ALA A 598 10.00 7.36 6.81
CA ALA A 598 11.35 6.82 6.98
C ALA A 598 11.55 6.10 8.33
N ILE A 599 10.89 6.54 9.40
CA ILE A 599 10.94 5.87 10.71
C ILE A 599 10.15 4.56 10.68
N ILE A 600 9.00 4.55 10.03
CA ILE A 600 8.19 3.35 9.83
C ILE A 600 9.01 2.29 9.09
N GLU A 601 9.65 2.66 7.97
CA GLU A 601 10.55 1.79 7.21
C GLU A 601 11.72 1.30 8.07
N ALA A 602 12.35 2.18 8.84
CA ALA A 602 13.46 1.84 9.73
C ALA A 602 13.06 0.82 10.80
N LYS A 603 11.87 0.94 11.39
CA LYS A 603 11.33 -0.04 12.34
C LYS A 603 11.07 -1.38 11.65
N GLN A 604 10.45 -1.38 10.48
CA GLN A 604 10.15 -2.60 9.72
C GLN A 604 11.42 -3.35 9.33
N THR A 605 12.42 -2.66 8.79
CA THR A 605 13.69 -3.26 8.39
C THR A 605 14.46 -3.82 9.59
N ALA A 606 14.42 -3.14 10.75
CA ALA A 606 14.97 -3.65 12.00
C ALA A 606 14.26 -4.95 12.47
N LEU A 607 12.93 -4.98 12.50
CA LEU A 607 12.15 -6.18 12.85
C LEU A 607 12.41 -7.33 11.87
N ALA A 608 12.52 -7.03 10.57
CA ALA A 608 12.86 -8.01 9.54
C ALA A 608 14.28 -8.59 9.75
N LEU A 609 15.26 -7.76 10.13
CA LEU A 609 16.61 -8.21 10.47
C LEU A 609 16.59 -9.14 11.69
N ILE A 610 15.82 -8.83 12.74
CA ILE A 610 15.67 -9.71 13.92
C ILE A 610 15.26 -11.12 13.51
N SER A 611 14.18 -11.23 12.71
CA SER A 611 13.68 -12.52 12.24
C SER A 611 14.74 -13.30 11.43
N THR A 612 15.56 -12.59 10.66
CA THR A 612 16.60 -13.18 9.83
C THR A 612 17.80 -13.64 10.65
N LEU A 613 18.23 -12.85 11.64
CA LEU A 613 19.32 -13.20 12.54
C LEU A 613 18.97 -14.42 13.39
N VAL A 614 17.73 -14.50 13.89
CA VAL A 614 17.25 -15.71 14.58
C VAL A 614 17.43 -16.96 13.72
N LYS A 615 17.03 -16.88 12.45
CA LYS A 615 17.03 -18.03 11.54
C LYS A 615 18.43 -18.46 11.11
N TYR A 616 19.33 -17.51 10.81
CA TYR A 616 20.60 -17.81 10.15
C TYR A 616 21.85 -17.56 11.01
N LYS A 617 21.75 -16.72 12.05
CA LYS A 617 22.86 -16.34 12.93
C LYS A 617 22.41 -16.34 14.41
N PRO A 618 21.86 -17.45 14.93
CA PRO A 618 21.29 -17.51 16.28
C PRO A 618 22.31 -17.11 17.36
N ASP A 619 23.59 -17.46 17.18
CA ASP A 619 24.66 -17.13 18.12
C ASP A 619 24.87 -15.62 18.31
N VAL A 620 24.60 -14.81 17.27
CA VAL A 620 24.76 -13.35 17.33
C VAL A 620 23.63 -12.69 18.11
N ILE A 621 22.40 -13.17 17.92
CA ILE A 621 21.21 -12.56 18.52
C ILE A 621 20.86 -13.13 19.90
N ALA A 622 21.23 -14.38 20.19
CA ALA A 622 20.89 -15.06 21.44
C ALA A 622 21.17 -14.24 22.72
N PRO A 623 22.30 -13.51 22.86
CA PRO A 623 22.56 -12.67 24.04
C PRO A 623 21.57 -11.50 24.21
N PHE A 624 20.91 -11.08 23.14
CA PHE A 624 20.06 -9.88 23.09
C PHE A 624 18.56 -10.20 23.07
N ILE A 625 18.17 -11.46 22.84
CA ILE A 625 16.76 -11.88 22.76
C ILE A 625 15.95 -11.38 23.96
N GLY A 626 16.47 -11.52 25.18
CA GLY A 626 15.78 -11.10 26.40
C GLY A 626 15.40 -9.60 26.43
N GLY A 627 16.24 -8.73 25.85
CA GLY A 627 15.96 -7.30 25.73
C GLY A 627 15.04 -6.95 24.55
N LEU A 628 15.01 -7.78 23.51
CA LEU A 628 14.23 -7.55 22.29
C LEU A 628 12.77 -8.01 22.41
N VAL A 629 12.45 -8.98 23.28
CA VAL A 629 11.09 -9.55 23.41
C VAL A 629 10.02 -8.48 23.57
N HIS A 630 10.24 -7.52 24.46
CA HIS A 630 9.29 -6.44 24.71
C HIS A 630 9.11 -5.53 23.48
N PHE A 631 10.20 -5.21 22.78
CA PHE A 631 10.12 -4.38 21.58
C PHE A 631 9.35 -5.09 20.47
N VAL A 632 9.70 -6.33 20.14
CA VAL A 632 9.07 -7.01 19.00
C VAL A 632 7.58 -7.16 19.16
N VAL A 633 7.05 -7.38 20.37
CA VAL A 633 5.61 -7.59 20.58
C VAL A 633 4.84 -6.29 20.76
N ASN A 634 5.42 -5.27 21.38
CA ASN A 634 4.73 -3.99 21.60
C ASN A 634 4.54 -3.19 20.32
N HIS A 635 5.30 -3.47 19.25
CA HIS A 635 5.10 -2.80 17.96
C HIS A 635 3.77 -3.18 17.29
N PHE A 636 3.00 -4.13 17.83
CA PHE A 636 1.60 -4.32 17.48
C PHE A 636 0.69 -3.16 17.91
N GLU A 637 1.10 -2.34 18.88
CA GLU A 637 0.33 -1.20 19.37
C GLU A 637 0.40 0.01 18.42
N ILE A 638 1.33 -0.01 17.45
CA ILE A 638 1.44 1.03 16.42
C ILE A 638 0.38 0.77 15.34
N ASP A 639 -0.37 1.81 15.00
CA ASP A 639 -1.42 1.77 13.97
C ASP A 639 -0.83 1.84 12.55
N ASP A 640 0.05 0.88 12.23
CA ASP A 640 0.67 0.70 10.91
C ASP A 640 0.75 -0.80 10.58
N MET A 641 0.02 -1.23 9.55
CA MET A 641 -0.15 -2.65 9.22
C MET A 641 1.16 -3.32 8.80
N SER A 642 2.04 -2.59 8.12
CA SER A 642 3.34 -3.08 7.71
C SER A 642 4.29 -3.32 8.91
N ILE A 643 4.25 -2.48 9.94
CA ILE A 643 4.93 -2.72 11.22
C ILE A 643 4.32 -3.91 11.96
N GLN A 644 2.99 -4.00 12.05
CA GLN A 644 2.33 -5.13 12.72
C GLN A 644 2.71 -6.47 12.07
N SER A 645 2.77 -6.53 10.73
CA SER A 645 3.22 -7.70 9.97
C SER A 645 4.70 -8.04 10.22
N ALA A 646 5.59 -7.04 10.25
CA ALA A 646 7.00 -7.24 10.58
C ALA A 646 7.20 -7.70 12.04
N SER A 647 6.43 -7.12 12.96
CA SER A 647 6.38 -7.44 14.39
C SER A 647 5.89 -8.87 14.63
N LEU A 648 4.85 -9.32 13.91
CA LEU A 648 4.38 -10.72 13.93
C LEU A 648 5.51 -11.68 13.57
N LYS A 649 6.19 -11.43 12.43
CA LYS A 649 7.28 -12.28 11.93
C LYS A 649 8.45 -12.32 12.91
N ALA A 650 8.85 -11.18 13.47
CA ALA A 650 9.92 -11.10 14.45
C ALA A 650 9.55 -11.81 15.76
N SER A 651 8.31 -11.64 16.25
CA SER A 651 7.80 -12.28 17.45
C SER A 651 7.78 -13.80 17.31
N LEU A 652 7.23 -14.32 16.20
CA LEU A 652 7.22 -15.76 15.92
C LEU A 652 8.62 -16.36 15.80
N ALA A 653 9.54 -15.66 15.14
CA ALA A 653 10.94 -16.11 15.04
C ALA A 653 11.58 -16.19 16.44
N ILE A 654 11.44 -15.13 17.26
CA ILE A 654 11.93 -15.13 18.63
C ILE A 654 11.28 -16.25 19.46
N SER A 655 9.98 -16.52 19.31
CA SER A 655 9.30 -17.63 19.98
C SER A 655 9.94 -18.98 19.66
N GLN A 656 10.27 -19.22 18.38
CA GLN A 656 10.98 -20.44 17.96
C GLN A 656 12.40 -20.51 18.53
N ALA A 657 13.11 -19.39 18.58
CA ALA A 657 14.48 -19.31 19.11
C ALA A 657 14.55 -19.59 20.62
N ILE A 658 13.59 -19.05 21.38
CA ILE A 658 13.47 -19.32 22.81
C ILE A 658 13.11 -20.79 23.00
N GLY A 659 12.14 -21.31 22.26
CA GLY A 659 11.66 -22.68 22.40
C GLY A 659 11.38 -23.03 23.88
N ASN A 660 11.75 -24.24 24.30
CA ASN A 660 11.58 -24.67 25.69
C ASN A 660 12.68 -24.19 26.64
N SER A 661 13.64 -23.37 26.17
CA SER A 661 14.78 -22.95 27.00
C SER A 661 14.38 -21.91 28.07
N ASN A 662 13.36 -21.10 27.81
CA ASN A 662 12.77 -20.18 28.78
C ASN A 662 11.23 -20.12 28.65
N PRO A 663 10.50 -21.09 29.23
CA PRO A 663 9.05 -21.19 29.08
C PRO A 663 8.29 -19.97 29.60
N GLN A 664 8.81 -19.29 30.61
CA GLN A 664 8.16 -18.10 31.18
C GLN A 664 8.15 -16.94 30.19
N VAL A 665 9.30 -16.65 29.57
CA VAL A 665 9.41 -15.58 28.56
C VAL A 665 8.64 -15.94 27.30
N LEU A 666 8.71 -17.21 26.87
CA LEU A 666 7.93 -17.69 25.72
C LEU A 666 6.42 -17.51 25.96
N ASN A 667 5.92 -17.97 27.10
CA ASN A 667 4.49 -17.86 27.42
C ASN A 667 4.05 -16.40 27.54
N ALA A 668 4.86 -15.52 28.13
CA ALA A 668 4.57 -14.09 28.20
C ALA A 668 4.47 -13.45 26.80
N LEU A 669 5.42 -13.77 25.91
CA LEU A 669 5.43 -13.29 24.52
C LEU A 669 4.19 -13.79 23.76
N ILE A 670 3.91 -15.10 23.79
CA ILE A 670 2.78 -15.70 23.08
C ILE A 670 1.44 -15.16 23.60
N ASN A 671 1.28 -15.02 24.92
CA ASN A 671 0.04 -14.48 25.50
C ASN A 671 -0.17 -13.02 25.08
N LYS A 672 0.88 -12.19 25.07
CA LYS A 672 0.78 -10.80 24.62
C LYS A 672 0.49 -10.73 23.11
N LEU A 673 1.13 -11.56 22.30
CA LEU A 673 0.84 -11.67 20.87
C LEU A 673 -0.62 -12.07 20.61
N ILE A 674 -1.11 -13.14 21.26
CA ILE A 674 -2.51 -13.58 21.14
C ILE A 674 -3.48 -12.48 21.56
N PHE A 675 -3.14 -11.70 22.60
CA PHE A 675 -3.96 -10.56 23.02
C PHE A 675 -4.10 -9.54 21.89
N HIS A 676 -3.00 -9.10 21.26
CA HIS A 676 -3.06 -8.14 20.15
C HIS A 676 -3.82 -8.71 18.94
N LEU A 677 -3.52 -9.94 18.52
CA LEU A 677 -4.23 -10.57 17.39
C LEU A 677 -5.73 -10.68 17.66
N LYS A 678 -6.13 -10.96 18.90
CA LYS A 678 -7.54 -10.99 19.28
C LYS A 678 -8.19 -9.61 19.21
N THR A 679 -7.55 -8.58 19.74
CA THR A 679 -8.06 -7.20 19.73
C THR A 679 -8.26 -6.70 18.29
N ASN A 680 -7.37 -7.05 17.38
CA ASN A 680 -7.47 -6.69 15.97
C ASN A 680 -8.75 -7.23 15.29
N PHE A 681 -9.39 -8.31 15.78
CA PHE A 681 -10.68 -8.76 15.24
C PHE A 681 -11.84 -7.77 15.49
N GLU A 682 -11.67 -6.82 16.41
CA GLU A 682 -12.65 -5.77 16.68
C GLU A 682 -12.42 -4.52 15.79
N SER A 683 -11.31 -4.49 15.03
CA SER A 683 -10.93 -3.37 14.17
C SER A 683 -11.92 -3.14 13.02
N ARG A 684 -12.00 -1.90 12.56
CA ARG A 684 -12.70 -1.52 11.32
C ARG A 684 -11.82 -1.72 10.07
N HIS A 685 -10.51 -1.89 10.24
CA HIS A 685 -9.58 -2.10 9.13
C HIS A 685 -9.45 -3.59 8.79
N SER A 686 -9.76 -3.98 7.55
CA SER A 686 -9.69 -5.39 7.11
C SER A 686 -8.28 -5.95 7.18
N GLU A 687 -7.25 -5.13 6.92
CA GLU A 687 -5.84 -5.52 6.95
C GLU A 687 -5.40 -5.99 8.35
N ALA A 688 -5.82 -5.27 9.40
CA ALA A 688 -5.52 -5.63 10.80
C ALA A 688 -6.13 -7.01 11.16
N VAL A 689 -7.35 -7.26 10.69
CA VAL A 689 -8.07 -8.53 10.85
C VAL A 689 -7.37 -9.64 10.04
N ALA A 690 -6.91 -9.35 8.82
CA ALA A 690 -6.17 -10.28 7.97
C ALA A 690 -4.84 -10.71 8.63
N ILE A 691 -4.08 -9.76 9.19
CA ILE A 691 -2.87 -10.02 9.99
C ILE A 691 -3.18 -10.96 11.16
N SER A 692 -4.33 -10.81 11.81
CA SER A 692 -4.75 -11.71 12.90
C SER A 692 -4.99 -13.14 12.44
N PHE A 693 -5.71 -13.34 11.33
CA PHE A 693 -5.91 -14.68 10.77
C PHE A 693 -4.57 -15.32 10.36
N ASN A 694 -3.69 -14.57 9.69
CA ASN A 694 -2.34 -15.02 9.37
C ASN A 694 -1.56 -15.41 10.64
N GLY A 695 -1.60 -14.57 11.68
CA GLY A 695 -0.95 -14.81 12.95
C GLY A 695 -1.41 -16.11 13.61
N PHE A 696 -2.72 -16.34 13.70
CA PHE A 696 -3.26 -17.60 14.22
C PHE A 696 -2.91 -18.81 13.34
N ALA A 697 -2.94 -18.65 12.01
CA ALA A 697 -2.50 -19.70 11.09
C ALA A 697 -1.04 -20.09 11.34
N LYS A 698 -0.14 -19.12 11.50
CA LYS A 698 1.27 -19.38 11.84
C LYS A 698 1.44 -20.02 13.21
N LEU A 699 0.70 -19.58 14.23
CA LEU A 699 0.74 -20.19 15.56
C LEU A 699 0.36 -21.67 15.51
N VAL A 700 -0.70 -22.02 14.77
CA VAL A 700 -1.14 -23.42 14.54
C VAL A 700 -0.08 -24.20 13.78
N ASN A 701 0.42 -23.66 12.66
CA ASN A 701 1.42 -24.32 11.82
C ASN A 701 2.75 -24.58 12.55
N LEU A 702 3.10 -23.75 13.52
CA LEU A 702 4.29 -23.91 14.35
C LEU A 702 4.07 -24.77 15.60
N HIS A 703 2.86 -25.31 15.79
CA HIS A 703 2.47 -26.10 16.96
C HIS A 703 2.71 -25.36 18.29
N LEU A 704 2.57 -24.03 18.29
CA LEU A 704 2.64 -23.22 19.50
C LEU A 704 1.34 -23.42 20.31
N GLN A 705 1.44 -23.47 21.63
CA GLN A 705 0.27 -23.73 22.47
C GLN A 705 -0.73 -22.57 22.39
N ILE A 706 -1.92 -22.86 21.87
CA ILE A 706 -3.08 -21.96 21.85
C ILE A 706 -4.14 -22.58 22.77
N ASP A 707 -4.74 -21.76 23.64
CA ASP A 707 -5.88 -22.22 24.44
C ASP A 707 -7.02 -22.73 23.52
N PRO A 708 -7.57 -23.94 23.75
CA PRO A 708 -8.59 -24.50 22.88
C PRO A 708 -9.86 -23.64 22.77
N ASN A 709 -10.24 -22.89 23.81
CA ASN A 709 -11.38 -21.99 23.75
C ASN A 709 -11.06 -20.76 22.91
N MET A 710 -9.83 -20.26 22.99
CA MET A 710 -9.33 -19.20 22.11
C MET A 710 -9.40 -19.64 20.65
N LEU A 711 -8.82 -20.80 20.31
CA LEU A 711 -8.84 -21.32 18.94
C LEU A 711 -10.27 -21.49 18.42
N LYS A 712 -11.19 -22.01 19.26
CA LYS A 712 -12.60 -22.09 18.94
C LYS A 712 -13.22 -20.72 18.65
N GLY A 713 -12.89 -19.69 19.45
CA GLY A 713 -13.33 -18.32 19.21
C GLY A 713 -12.82 -17.78 17.86
N VAL A 714 -11.57 -18.04 17.51
CA VAL A 714 -11.00 -17.65 16.19
C VAL A 714 -11.73 -18.33 15.04
N ILE A 715 -12.03 -19.64 15.18
CA ILE A 715 -12.81 -20.39 14.19
C ILE A 715 -14.21 -19.79 14.03
N GLU A 716 -14.87 -19.42 15.13
CA GLU A 716 -16.15 -18.74 15.09
C GLU A 716 -16.03 -17.41 14.34
N THR A 717 -15.05 -16.55 14.69
CA THR A 717 -14.77 -15.28 14.00
C THR A 717 -14.50 -15.48 12.50
N ALA A 718 -13.76 -16.52 12.10
CA ALA A 718 -13.54 -16.85 10.68
C ALA A 718 -14.85 -17.14 9.94
N PHE A 719 -15.80 -17.85 10.57
CA PHE A 719 -17.13 -18.03 9.98
C PHE A 719 -17.98 -16.76 9.98
N TYR A 720 -17.76 -15.82 10.91
CA TYR A 720 -18.39 -14.49 10.85
C TYR A 720 -17.85 -13.70 9.66
N ALA A 721 -16.54 -13.78 9.40
CA ALA A 721 -15.90 -13.18 8.23
C ALA A 721 -16.51 -13.69 6.92
N LEU A 722 -16.63 -15.01 6.77
CA LEU A 722 -17.28 -15.63 5.59
C LEU A 722 -18.75 -15.25 5.42
N LYS A 723 -19.41 -14.80 6.49
CA LYS A 723 -20.81 -14.34 6.49
C LYS A 723 -20.94 -12.83 6.36
N MET A 724 -19.85 -12.10 6.14
CA MET A 724 -19.85 -10.63 6.05
C MET A 724 -20.35 -9.94 7.33
N ASN A 725 -20.01 -10.48 8.50
CA ASN A 725 -20.53 -10.01 9.79
C ASN A 725 -19.45 -9.42 10.73
N LEU A 726 -18.22 -9.21 10.27
CA LEU A 726 -17.20 -8.52 11.06
C LEU A 726 -17.41 -7.00 11.04
N ASN A 727 -16.88 -6.30 12.04
CA ASN A 727 -16.97 -4.84 12.13
C ASN A 727 -16.38 -4.16 10.88
N CYS A 728 -15.23 -4.65 10.38
CA CYS A 728 -14.60 -4.16 9.16
C CYS A 728 -15.40 -4.42 7.86
N GLN A 729 -16.47 -5.22 7.92
CA GLN A 729 -17.33 -5.55 6.77
C GLN A 729 -18.72 -4.89 6.85
N GLN A 730 -18.99 -4.12 7.91
CA GLN A 730 -20.30 -3.45 8.07
C GLN A 730 -20.40 -2.15 7.27
N GLU A 731 -19.27 -1.50 6.99
CA GLU A 731 -19.20 -0.26 6.20
C GLU A 731 -18.99 -0.53 4.70
N ASP A 732 -18.36 -1.66 4.39
CA ASP A 732 -17.98 -2.09 3.04
C ASP A 732 -18.64 -3.45 2.74
N GLU A 733 -19.61 -3.50 1.82
CA GLU A 733 -20.44 -4.70 1.58
C GLU A 733 -19.68 -5.87 0.90
N SER A 734 -18.35 -5.78 0.78
CA SER A 734 -17.48 -6.78 0.12
C SER A 734 -16.35 -7.31 1.00
N LEU A 735 -16.02 -8.60 0.83
CA LEU A 735 -14.88 -9.23 1.48
C LEU A 735 -13.64 -8.81 0.68
N THR A 736 -12.74 -8.03 1.26
CA THR A 736 -11.48 -7.69 0.59
C THR A 736 -10.66 -8.96 0.33
N ILE A 737 -9.92 -9.00 -0.80
CA ILE A 737 -9.11 -10.17 -1.17
C ILE A 737 -8.16 -10.58 -0.05
N GLU A 738 -7.45 -9.62 0.53
CA GLU A 738 -6.46 -9.91 1.58
C GLU A 738 -7.08 -10.57 2.79
N LEU A 739 -8.27 -10.11 3.21
CA LEU A 739 -9.00 -10.74 4.31
C LEU A 739 -9.52 -12.13 3.92
N SER A 740 -10.04 -12.28 2.70
CA SER A 740 -10.49 -13.56 2.17
C SER A 740 -9.37 -14.59 2.18
N ASP A 741 -8.22 -14.25 1.60
CA ASP A 741 -7.05 -15.10 1.46
C ASP A 741 -6.51 -15.55 2.82
N GLU A 742 -6.46 -14.64 3.80
CA GLU A 742 -5.98 -15.00 5.15
C GLU A 742 -7.00 -15.83 5.94
N VAL A 743 -8.32 -15.61 5.75
CA VAL A 743 -9.37 -16.47 6.34
C VAL A 743 -9.31 -17.89 5.77
N PHE A 744 -9.24 -18.03 4.44
CA PHE A 744 -9.14 -19.34 3.81
C PHE A 744 -7.77 -19.99 4.08
N GLY A 745 -6.69 -19.21 4.12
CA GLY A 745 -5.37 -19.66 4.53
C GLY A 745 -5.35 -20.20 5.96
N PHE A 746 -6.03 -19.53 6.90
CA PHE A 746 -6.22 -20.06 8.25
C PHE A 746 -6.97 -21.39 8.26
N PHE A 747 -8.07 -21.50 7.54
CA PHE A 747 -8.83 -22.76 7.46
C PHE A 747 -8.04 -23.88 6.78
N ALA A 748 -7.27 -23.58 5.72
CA ALA A 748 -6.42 -24.54 5.03
C ALA A 748 -5.33 -25.10 5.96
N VAL A 749 -4.65 -24.22 6.70
CA VAL A 749 -3.66 -24.64 7.71
C VAL A 749 -4.32 -25.46 8.82
N LEU A 750 -5.47 -25.05 9.32
CA LEU A 750 -6.21 -25.79 10.34
C LEU A 750 -6.60 -27.20 9.84
N ALA A 751 -7.11 -27.29 8.61
CA ALA A 751 -7.49 -28.54 7.96
C ALA A 751 -6.30 -29.50 7.78
N GLN A 752 -5.13 -28.97 7.40
CA GLN A 752 -3.94 -29.76 7.11
C GLN A 752 -3.16 -30.16 8.38
N VAL A 753 -3.00 -29.24 9.33
CA VAL A 753 -2.08 -29.38 10.47
C VAL A 753 -2.77 -29.83 11.76
N ALA A 754 -4.03 -29.44 11.96
CA ALA A 754 -4.83 -29.81 13.14
C ALA A 754 -6.24 -30.29 12.73
N PRO A 755 -6.35 -31.36 11.91
CA PRO A 755 -7.62 -31.83 11.35
C PRO A 755 -8.68 -32.19 12.41
N GLU A 756 -8.26 -32.49 13.64
CA GLU A 756 -9.16 -32.73 14.78
C GLU A 756 -9.84 -31.46 15.31
N ALA A 757 -9.22 -30.29 15.13
CA ALA A 757 -9.78 -28.99 15.49
C ALA A 757 -10.57 -28.36 14.33
N PHE A 758 -10.39 -28.87 13.09
CA PHE A 758 -11.08 -28.36 11.92
C PHE A 758 -12.60 -28.66 11.97
N PRO A 759 -13.47 -27.63 11.82
CA PRO A 759 -14.92 -27.77 11.95
C PRO A 759 -15.56 -28.34 10.66
N PHE A 760 -15.16 -29.57 10.27
CA PHE A 760 -15.49 -30.18 8.98
C PHE A 760 -16.98 -30.11 8.62
N GLU A 761 -17.88 -30.55 9.49
CA GLU A 761 -19.32 -30.56 9.19
C GLU A 761 -19.89 -29.15 8.94
N HIS A 762 -19.45 -28.15 9.72
CA HIS A 762 -19.94 -26.78 9.55
C HIS A 762 -19.39 -26.17 8.25
N PHE A 763 -18.10 -26.37 7.95
CA PHE A 763 -17.48 -25.90 6.72
C PHE A 763 -18.06 -26.60 5.47
N PHE A 764 -18.31 -27.91 5.56
CA PHE A 764 -18.97 -28.69 4.52
C PHE A 764 -20.38 -28.16 4.24
N ASN A 765 -21.18 -27.92 5.28
CA ASN A 765 -22.54 -27.39 5.13
C ASN A 765 -22.56 -25.97 4.55
N TYR A 766 -21.57 -25.13 4.90
CA TYR A 766 -21.38 -23.82 4.28
C TYR A 766 -21.10 -23.97 2.77
N THR A 767 -20.13 -24.81 2.42
CA THR A 767 -19.77 -25.11 1.02
C THR A 767 -20.96 -25.69 0.23
N GLN A 768 -21.74 -26.59 0.84
CA GLN A 768 -22.92 -27.18 0.22
C GLN A 768 -23.93 -26.13 -0.23
N LYS A 769 -24.17 -25.10 0.60
CA LYS A 769 -25.08 -24.01 0.24
C LYS A 769 -24.57 -23.24 -0.97
N LEU A 770 -23.27 -22.94 -1.03
CA LEU A 770 -22.66 -22.27 -2.18
C LEU A 770 -22.78 -23.12 -3.46
N VAL A 771 -22.46 -24.41 -3.39
CA VAL A 771 -22.62 -25.32 -4.55
C VAL A 771 -24.07 -25.33 -5.04
N GLN A 772 -25.05 -25.43 -4.14
CA GLN A 772 -26.47 -25.40 -4.50
C GLN A 772 -26.90 -24.08 -5.15
N GLN A 773 -26.39 -22.95 -4.65
CA GLN A 773 -26.67 -21.63 -5.23
C GLN A 773 -26.04 -21.50 -6.62
N TRP A 774 -24.80 -21.98 -6.79
CA TRP A 774 -24.09 -21.97 -8.07
C TRP A 774 -24.77 -22.85 -9.12
N GLN A 775 -25.19 -24.06 -8.75
CA GLN A 775 -25.95 -24.95 -9.64
C GLN A 775 -27.30 -24.34 -10.07
N GLN A 776 -27.83 -23.38 -9.32
CA GLN A 776 -29.05 -22.64 -9.64
C GLN A 776 -28.78 -21.32 -10.39
N ASN A 777 -27.54 -21.05 -10.79
CA ASN A 777 -27.08 -19.77 -11.38
C ASN A 777 -27.46 -18.54 -10.52
N LYS A 778 -27.40 -18.67 -9.19
CA LYS A 778 -27.72 -17.59 -8.24
C LYS A 778 -26.51 -16.84 -7.71
N ILE A 779 -25.30 -17.27 -8.04
CA ILE A 779 -24.05 -16.69 -7.55
C ILE A 779 -22.99 -16.64 -8.65
N GLU A 780 -23.13 -15.69 -9.58
CA GLU A 780 -22.01 -15.38 -10.50
C GLU A 780 -20.85 -14.76 -9.69
N ASP A 781 -21.14 -13.83 -8.78
CA ASP A 781 -20.11 -13.08 -8.04
C ASP A 781 -19.45 -13.84 -6.86
N LYS A 782 -19.94 -15.03 -6.48
CA LYS A 782 -19.38 -15.82 -5.35
C LYS A 782 -18.65 -17.07 -5.77
N ILE A 783 -18.34 -17.21 -7.05
CA ILE A 783 -17.63 -18.39 -7.57
C ILE A 783 -16.21 -18.48 -6.98
N ALA A 784 -15.55 -17.35 -6.72
CA ALA A 784 -14.25 -17.28 -6.06
C ALA A 784 -14.27 -17.94 -4.66
N ILE A 785 -15.27 -17.57 -3.83
CA ILE A 785 -15.47 -18.13 -2.50
C ILE A 785 -15.70 -19.65 -2.56
N LEU A 786 -16.50 -20.12 -3.53
CA LEU A 786 -16.71 -21.54 -3.73
C LEU A 786 -15.39 -22.26 -4.07
N ILE A 787 -14.57 -21.69 -4.95
CA ILE A 787 -13.28 -22.26 -5.35
C ILE A 787 -12.34 -22.36 -4.14
N GLU A 788 -12.27 -21.33 -3.29
CA GLU A 788 -11.48 -21.39 -2.05
C GLU A 788 -11.99 -22.42 -1.05
N CYS A 789 -13.32 -22.56 -0.91
CA CYS A 789 -13.89 -23.65 -0.11
C CYS A 789 -13.47 -25.03 -0.62
N ILE A 790 -13.38 -25.22 -1.95
CA ILE A 790 -12.84 -26.45 -2.53
C ILE A 790 -11.38 -26.61 -2.12
N GLY A 791 -10.55 -25.57 -2.22
CA GLY A 791 -9.15 -25.60 -1.79
C GLY A 791 -8.97 -26.09 -0.34
N VAL A 792 -9.71 -25.51 0.61
CA VAL A 792 -9.67 -25.93 2.03
C VAL A 792 -10.10 -27.40 2.21
N LEU A 793 -11.17 -27.83 1.52
CA LEU A 793 -11.66 -29.21 1.63
C LEU A 793 -10.67 -30.22 1.05
N VAL A 794 -9.86 -29.83 0.06
CA VAL A 794 -8.79 -30.66 -0.49
C VAL A 794 -7.68 -30.86 0.53
N GLU A 795 -7.26 -29.80 1.23
CA GLU A 795 -6.25 -29.91 2.29
C GLU A 795 -6.70 -30.87 3.40
N TYR A 796 -7.98 -30.77 3.81
CA TYR A 796 -8.55 -31.72 4.77
C TYR A 796 -8.59 -33.15 4.21
N TYR A 797 -9.06 -33.32 2.96
CA TYR A 797 -9.19 -34.63 2.34
C TYR A 797 -7.83 -35.33 2.19
N ALA A 798 -6.77 -34.58 1.85
CA ALA A 798 -5.43 -35.10 1.68
C ALA A 798 -4.88 -35.79 2.94
N VAL A 799 -5.20 -35.25 4.13
CA VAL A 799 -4.67 -35.77 5.41
C VAL A 799 -5.67 -36.63 6.19
N ALA A 800 -6.98 -36.44 5.99
CA ALA A 800 -8.04 -37.03 6.80
C ALA A 800 -9.09 -37.82 6.00
N SER A 801 -8.82 -38.18 4.73
CA SER A 801 -9.78 -38.94 3.88
C SER A 801 -10.34 -40.20 4.54
N SER A 802 -9.56 -40.92 5.35
CA SER A 802 -10.01 -42.12 6.07
C SER A 802 -11.04 -41.83 7.17
N ASN A 803 -11.10 -40.59 7.67
CA ASN A 803 -11.99 -40.17 8.75
C ASN A 803 -13.33 -39.63 8.23
N ILE A 804 -13.44 -39.38 6.93
CA ILE A 804 -14.64 -38.82 6.30
C ILE A 804 -15.68 -39.93 6.11
N GLN A 805 -16.90 -39.70 6.60
CA GLN A 805 -18.00 -40.64 6.41
C GLN A 805 -18.32 -40.82 4.92
N SER A 806 -18.74 -42.03 4.52
CA SER A 806 -18.91 -42.40 3.11
C SER A 806 -19.84 -41.48 2.31
N LEU A 807 -20.92 -40.97 2.92
CA LEU A 807 -21.84 -40.03 2.28
C LEU A 807 -21.19 -38.68 1.97
N PHE A 808 -20.39 -38.14 2.90
CA PHE A 808 -19.62 -36.92 2.65
C PHE A 808 -18.57 -37.15 1.57
N ALA A 809 -17.88 -38.29 1.59
CA ALA A 809 -16.87 -38.62 0.57
C ALA A 809 -17.46 -38.73 -0.85
N ILE A 810 -18.66 -39.30 -0.99
CA ILE A 810 -19.39 -39.35 -2.28
C ILE A 810 -19.72 -37.92 -2.75
N THR A 811 -20.17 -37.07 -1.84
CA THR A 811 -20.57 -35.69 -2.16
C THR A 811 -19.36 -34.82 -2.52
N LEU A 812 -18.26 -34.92 -1.77
CA LEU A 812 -17.00 -34.22 -2.07
C LEU A 812 -16.48 -34.59 -3.44
N ARG A 813 -16.47 -35.88 -3.77
CA ARG A 813 -16.12 -36.35 -5.13
C ARG A 813 -16.98 -35.65 -6.18
N GLN A 814 -18.29 -35.65 -6.00
CA GLN A 814 -19.20 -35.01 -6.94
C GLN A 814 -18.85 -33.53 -7.12
N TRP A 815 -18.64 -32.79 -6.02
CA TRP A 815 -18.27 -31.39 -6.07
C TRP A 815 -16.93 -31.17 -6.79
N PHE A 816 -15.88 -31.93 -6.46
CA PHE A 816 -14.56 -31.79 -7.09
C PHE A 816 -14.62 -31.91 -8.61
N PHE A 817 -15.38 -32.87 -9.13
CA PHE A 817 -15.54 -33.04 -10.58
C PHE A 817 -16.47 -32.02 -11.21
N GLU A 818 -17.57 -31.65 -10.55
CA GLU A 818 -18.50 -30.65 -11.08
C GLU A 818 -17.85 -29.27 -11.16
N THR A 819 -17.04 -28.87 -10.17
CA THR A 819 -16.37 -27.57 -10.14
C THR A 819 -15.22 -27.44 -11.14
N LEU A 820 -14.82 -28.49 -11.87
CA LEU A 820 -13.88 -28.34 -13.00
C LEU A 820 -14.36 -27.32 -14.04
N LYS A 821 -15.68 -27.11 -14.18
CA LYS A 821 -16.25 -26.12 -15.11
C LYS A 821 -16.02 -24.66 -14.70
N THR A 822 -15.50 -24.41 -13.50
CA THR A 822 -15.16 -23.06 -13.02
C THR A 822 -13.70 -22.69 -13.26
N CYS A 823 -12.90 -23.56 -13.88
CA CYS A 823 -11.49 -23.30 -14.13
C CYS A 823 -11.30 -22.36 -15.33
N THR A 824 -11.41 -21.05 -15.08
CA THR A 824 -11.27 -19.97 -16.09
C THR A 824 -9.89 -19.32 -16.12
N MET A 825 -8.93 -19.79 -15.31
CA MET A 825 -7.60 -19.16 -15.08
C MET A 825 -7.62 -17.84 -14.32
N GLU A 826 -8.81 -17.28 -14.06
CA GLU A 826 -9.02 -16.10 -13.22
C GLU A 826 -8.95 -16.42 -11.72
N TYR A 827 -9.23 -17.68 -11.37
CA TYR A 827 -9.24 -18.17 -9.99
C TYR A 827 -8.19 -19.27 -9.78
N PRO A 828 -7.80 -19.55 -8.52
CA PRO A 828 -6.89 -20.66 -8.22
C PRO A 828 -7.40 -21.99 -8.77
N PRO A 829 -6.51 -22.87 -9.26
CA PRO A 829 -6.89 -24.13 -9.88
C PRO A 829 -7.28 -25.23 -8.88
N HIS A 830 -7.81 -24.85 -7.71
CA HIS A 830 -8.21 -25.76 -6.64
C HIS A 830 -9.10 -26.92 -7.12
N PRO A 831 -10.08 -26.74 -8.04
CA PRO A 831 -10.85 -27.88 -8.57
C PRO A 831 -10.00 -28.95 -9.26
N ILE A 832 -8.96 -28.55 -10.01
CA ILE A 832 -8.06 -29.50 -10.68
C ILE A 832 -7.19 -30.22 -9.64
N SER A 833 -6.66 -29.47 -8.67
CA SER A 833 -5.92 -30.03 -7.54
C SER A 833 -6.77 -31.02 -6.74
N ALA A 834 -8.06 -30.71 -6.55
CA ALA A 834 -9.02 -31.55 -5.85
C ALA A 834 -9.24 -32.89 -6.54
N VAL A 835 -9.46 -32.85 -7.85
CA VAL A 835 -9.64 -34.05 -8.67
C VAL A 835 -8.38 -34.90 -8.67
N ARG A 836 -7.19 -34.29 -8.79
CA ARG A 836 -5.92 -35.00 -8.67
C ARG A 836 -5.77 -35.68 -7.31
N CYS A 837 -5.97 -34.95 -6.22
CA CYS A 837 -5.88 -35.46 -4.85
C CYS A 837 -6.84 -36.65 -4.64
N TYR A 838 -8.07 -36.55 -5.14
CA TYR A 838 -9.04 -37.64 -5.07
C TYR A 838 -8.59 -38.89 -5.84
N ILE A 839 -8.10 -38.71 -7.07
CA ILE A 839 -7.66 -39.82 -7.93
C ILE A 839 -6.45 -40.53 -7.30
N GLU A 840 -5.47 -39.78 -6.79
CA GLU A 840 -4.28 -40.33 -6.13
C GLU A 840 -4.63 -41.07 -4.84
N THR A 841 -5.55 -40.51 -4.04
CA THR A 841 -5.99 -41.12 -2.78
C THR A 841 -6.78 -42.40 -3.01
N THR A 842 -7.66 -42.43 -4.01
CA THR A 842 -8.54 -43.58 -4.29
C THR A 842 -7.93 -44.60 -5.24
N ASN A 843 -6.87 -44.21 -5.97
CA ASN A 843 -6.23 -44.96 -7.04
C ASN A 843 -7.23 -45.46 -8.10
N LYS A 844 -8.26 -44.66 -8.40
CA LYS A 844 -9.38 -45.00 -9.28
C LYS A 844 -9.89 -43.79 -10.05
N ILE A 845 -10.28 -44.01 -11.29
CA ILE A 845 -10.95 -43.02 -12.14
C ILE A 845 -12.01 -43.70 -12.99
N LYS A 846 -13.20 -43.11 -13.11
CA LYS A 846 -14.23 -43.63 -14.02
C LYS A 846 -14.06 -43.08 -15.44
N PRO A 847 -14.58 -43.76 -16.48
CA PRO A 847 -14.46 -43.29 -17.86
C PRO A 847 -15.08 -41.91 -18.12
N ASP A 848 -16.22 -41.59 -17.53
CA ASP A 848 -16.89 -40.29 -17.63
C ASP A 848 -16.07 -39.17 -16.97
N GLU A 849 -15.51 -39.44 -15.80
CA GLU A 849 -14.59 -38.55 -15.09
C GLU A 849 -13.33 -38.25 -15.90
N LEU A 850 -12.75 -39.28 -16.52
CA LEU A 850 -11.61 -39.13 -17.40
C LEU A 850 -11.91 -38.25 -18.60
N GLN A 851 -13.09 -38.41 -19.23
CA GLN A 851 -13.49 -37.54 -20.34
C GLN A 851 -13.68 -36.09 -19.90
N ALA A 852 -14.23 -35.85 -18.70
CA ALA A 852 -14.35 -34.50 -18.16
C ALA A 852 -12.97 -33.83 -17.97
N ILE A 853 -12.00 -34.57 -17.41
CA ILE A 853 -10.62 -34.07 -17.23
C ILE A 853 -9.94 -33.79 -18.58
N ILE A 854 -10.06 -34.70 -19.55
CA ILE A 854 -9.48 -34.50 -20.89
C ILE A 854 -10.12 -33.27 -21.57
N GLY A 855 -11.44 -33.09 -21.43
CA GLY A 855 -12.16 -31.94 -21.97
C GLY A 855 -11.64 -30.61 -21.42
N ILE A 856 -11.58 -30.47 -20.09
CA ILE A 856 -11.13 -29.22 -19.47
C ILE A 856 -9.65 -28.93 -19.73
N THR A 857 -8.78 -29.95 -19.64
CA THR A 857 -7.34 -29.78 -19.90
C THR A 857 -7.03 -29.44 -21.35
N SER A 858 -7.81 -29.99 -22.29
CA SER A 858 -7.70 -29.62 -23.70
C SER A 858 -8.07 -28.15 -23.95
N SER A 859 -9.09 -27.64 -23.26
CA SER A 859 -9.45 -26.22 -23.28
C SER A 859 -8.33 -25.36 -22.69
N ILE A 860 -7.78 -25.76 -21.55
CA ILE A 860 -6.68 -25.04 -20.88
C ILE A 860 -5.45 -24.93 -21.77
N PHE A 861 -5.07 -26.01 -22.49
CA PHE A 861 -3.89 -26.00 -23.36
C PHE A 861 -4.05 -25.22 -24.67
N VAL A 862 -5.25 -24.76 -25.02
CA VAL A 862 -5.46 -23.90 -26.20
C VAL A 862 -5.68 -22.43 -25.84
N THR A 863 -5.92 -22.11 -24.57
CA THR A 863 -5.99 -20.73 -24.10
C THR A 863 -4.59 -20.12 -24.08
N GLU A 864 -4.44 -18.93 -24.66
CA GLU A 864 -3.18 -18.18 -24.62
C GLU A 864 -3.15 -17.26 -23.39
N PHE A 865 -1.94 -16.95 -22.91
CA PHE A 865 -1.77 -16.00 -21.82
C PHE A 865 -2.13 -14.59 -22.29
N SER A 866 -3.08 -13.97 -21.62
CA SER A 866 -3.54 -12.59 -21.86
C SER A 866 -3.61 -11.78 -20.57
N GLY A 867 -2.73 -12.09 -19.61
CA GLY A 867 -2.68 -11.42 -18.30
C GLY A 867 -3.46 -12.11 -17.18
N GLN A 868 -3.95 -13.34 -17.35
CA GLN A 868 -4.70 -14.01 -16.27
C GLN A 868 -3.80 -14.41 -15.09
N THR A 869 -4.23 -14.08 -13.86
CA THR A 869 -3.46 -14.24 -12.61
C THR A 869 -2.99 -15.68 -12.35
N TYR A 870 -3.85 -16.68 -12.61
CA TYR A 870 -3.56 -18.08 -12.31
C TYR A 870 -3.27 -18.91 -13.57
N TYR A 871 -2.92 -18.28 -14.69
CA TYR A 871 -2.65 -18.96 -15.96
C TYR A 871 -1.65 -20.13 -15.79
N TRP A 872 -0.43 -19.83 -15.33
CA TRP A 872 0.63 -20.85 -15.21
C TRP A 872 0.30 -21.91 -14.15
N ASN A 873 -0.30 -21.52 -13.03
CA ASN A 873 -0.72 -22.46 -11.99
C ASN A 873 -1.80 -23.42 -12.51
N THR A 874 -2.73 -22.93 -13.33
CA THR A 874 -3.80 -23.74 -13.94
C THR A 874 -3.22 -24.71 -14.96
N VAL A 875 -2.30 -24.25 -15.82
CA VAL A 875 -1.57 -25.10 -16.76
C VAL A 875 -0.77 -26.18 -16.02
N ALA A 876 -0.07 -25.81 -14.95
CA ALA A 876 0.70 -26.76 -14.12
C ALA A 876 -0.20 -27.85 -13.54
N ASN A 877 -1.35 -27.48 -12.97
CA ASN A 877 -2.31 -28.42 -12.39
C ASN A 877 -2.94 -29.33 -13.46
N ALA A 878 -3.24 -28.79 -14.64
CA ALA A 878 -3.72 -29.57 -15.79
C ALA A 878 -2.70 -30.62 -16.25
N ILE A 879 -1.42 -30.25 -16.32
CA ILE A 879 -0.32 -31.18 -16.63
C ILE A 879 -0.22 -32.24 -15.51
N SER A 880 -0.20 -31.79 -14.26
CA SER A 880 -0.05 -32.65 -13.09
C SER A 880 -1.14 -33.72 -12.99
N VAL A 881 -2.42 -33.36 -13.18
CA VAL A 881 -3.53 -34.32 -13.13
C VAL A 881 -3.47 -35.34 -14.26
N LEU A 882 -3.10 -34.94 -15.49
CA LEU A 882 -2.96 -35.86 -16.62
C LEU A 882 -1.82 -36.85 -16.41
N LEU A 883 -0.69 -36.38 -15.85
CA LEU A 883 0.43 -37.23 -15.50
C LEU A 883 0.09 -38.20 -14.35
N SER A 884 -0.66 -37.75 -13.34
CA SER A 884 -1.15 -38.64 -12.28
C SER A 884 -2.09 -39.73 -12.82
N ILE A 885 -2.97 -39.39 -13.78
CA ILE A 885 -3.83 -40.37 -14.47
C ILE A 885 -2.98 -41.39 -15.22
N LEU A 886 -1.93 -40.98 -15.93
CA LEU A 886 -1.04 -41.92 -16.64
C LEU A 886 -0.37 -42.92 -15.70
N ARG A 887 0.06 -42.47 -14.51
CA ARG A 887 0.66 -43.37 -13.50
C ARG A 887 -0.33 -44.40 -12.97
N ILE A 888 -1.59 -44.00 -12.81
CA ILE A 888 -2.64 -44.82 -12.18
C ILE A 888 -3.33 -45.75 -13.18
N GLY A 889 -3.77 -45.21 -14.32
CA GLY A 889 -4.49 -45.94 -15.36
C GLY A 889 -3.58 -46.57 -16.44
N GLY A 890 -2.30 -46.20 -16.46
CA GLY A 890 -1.33 -46.66 -17.45
C GLY A 890 -1.45 -45.96 -18.81
N PRO A 891 -0.64 -46.36 -19.81
CA PRO A 891 -0.48 -45.65 -21.08
C PRO A 891 -1.69 -45.73 -22.02
N THR A 892 -2.70 -46.53 -21.67
CA THR A 892 -3.94 -46.68 -22.46
C THR A 892 -5.07 -45.75 -22.00
N SER A 893 -4.83 -44.95 -20.96
CA SER A 893 -5.83 -44.02 -20.41
C SER A 893 -6.26 -42.98 -21.43
N PHE A 894 -5.32 -42.40 -22.18
CA PHE A 894 -5.58 -41.46 -23.26
C PHE A 894 -4.44 -41.51 -24.29
N ASP A 895 -4.64 -40.90 -25.45
CA ASP A 895 -3.63 -40.87 -26.51
C ASP A 895 -2.44 -39.99 -26.12
N ILE A 896 -1.38 -40.63 -25.61
CA ILE A 896 -0.12 -39.98 -25.23
C ILE A 896 0.48 -39.21 -26.42
N SER A 897 0.34 -39.74 -27.64
CA SER A 897 0.95 -39.13 -28.84
C SER A 897 0.34 -37.78 -29.19
N GLN A 898 -0.92 -37.56 -28.81
CA GLN A 898 -1.63 -36.30 -29.00
C GLN A 898 -1.36 -35.29 -27.88
N VAL A 899 -1.32 -35.76 -26.63
CA VAL A 899 -1.30 -34.88 -25.44
C VAL A 899 0.13 -34.52 -25.02
N MET A 900 1.06 -35.48 -25.05
CA MET A 900 2.42 -35.29 -24.52
C MET A 900 3.23 -34.19 -25.24
N PRO A 901 3.18 -34.03 -26.58
CA PRO A 901 3.88 -32.92 -27.24
C PRO A 901 3.47 -31.54 -26.69
N LYS A 902 2.19 -31.34 -26.39
CA LYS A 902 1.69 -30.09 -25.79
C LYS A 902 2.24 -29.89 -24.39
N ILE A 903 2.14 -30.92 -23.53
CA ILE A 903 2.67 -30.89 -22.17
C ILE A 903 4.17 -30.51 -22.18
N LEU A 904 4.97 -31.19 -23.00
CA LEU A 904 6.42 -30.96 -23.05
C LEU A 904 6.78 -29.57 -23.56
N SER A 905 6.01 -29.01 -24.50
CA SER A 905 6.23 -27.65 -25.01
C SER A 905 6.00 -26.54 -23.96
N LEU A 906 5.15 -26.81 -22.96
CA LEU A 906 4.82 -25.87 -21.88
C LEU A 906 5.84 -25.93 -20.72
N LEU A 907 6.63 -27.00 -20.65
CA LEU A 907 7.63 -27.21 -19.61
C LEU A 907 9.03 -26.72 -20.03
N PRO A 908 9.84 -26.22 -19.09
CA PRO A 908 9.57 -26.07 -17.66
C PRO A 908 8.85 -24.76 -17.28
N LYS A 909 8.43 -23.92 -18.25
CA LYS A 909 7.86 -22.59 -17.98
C LYS A 909 6.64 -22.66 -17.05
N SER A 910 5.79 -23.66 -17.21
CA SER A 910 4.58 -23.84 -16.39
C SER A 910 4.83 -24.52 -15.03
N LEU A 911 6.07 -24.69 -14.56
CA LEU A 911 6.34 -25.34 -13.27
C LEU A 911 6.03 -24.38 -12.11
N CYS A 912 5.19 -24.81 -11.16
CA CYS A 912 4.84 -24.07 -9.94
C CYS A 912 5.16 -24.87 -8.67
N GLU A 913 5.25 -24.20 -7.52
CA GLU A 913 5.67 -24.79 -6.23
C GLU A 913 4.88 -26.04 -5.83
N SER A 914 3.56 -26.04 -5.98
CA SER A 914 2.67 -27.13 -5.53
C SER A 914 2.70 -28.37 -6.43
N GLU A 915 3.08 -28.23 -7.70
CA GLU A 915 2.91 -29.29 -8.71
C GLU A 915 4.22 -29.80 -9.30
N SER A 916 5.31 -29.04 -9.18
CA SER A 916 6.56 -29.32 -9.88
C SER A 916 7.15 -30.70 -9.56
N ASP A 917 7.16 -31.08 -8.28
CA ASP A 917 7.70 -32.37 -7.86
C ASP A 917 6.93 -33.53 -8.51
N ASN A 918 5.59 -33.45 -8.49
CA ASN A 918 4.72 -34.45 -9.09
C ASN A 918 4.90 -34.55 -10.60
N ILE A 919 5.00 -33.41 -11.30
CA ILE A 919 5.20 -33.34 -12.75
C ILE A 919 6.52 -34.00 -13.13
N ILE A 920 7.62 -33.57 -12.52
CA ILE A 920 8.97 -34.05 -12.86
C ILE A 920 9.10 -35.54 -12.54
N MET A 921 8.63 -35.99 -11.38
CA MET A 921 8.62 -37.42 -11.04
C MET A 921 7.79 -38.27 -11.99
N SER A 922 6.66 -37.75 -12.47
CA SER A 922 5.82 -38.46 -13.42
C SER A 922 6.45 -38.54 -14.81
N LEU A 923 7.18 -37.51 -15.25
CA LEU A 923 7.95 -37.57 -16.50
C LEU A 923 9.07 -38.61 -16.42
N ILE A 924 9.77 -38.66 -15.29
CA ILE A 924 10.79 -39.70 -15.03
C ILE A 924 10.15 -41.08 -15.06
N TRP A 925 8.99 -41.25 -14.40
CA TRP A 925 8.23 -42.49 -14.43
C TRP A 925 7.83 -42.89 -15.86
N CYS A 926 7.32 -41.94 -16.67
CA CYS A 926 6.94 -42.20 -18.07
C CYS A 926 8.12 -42.71 -18.89
N CYS A 927 9.30 -42.08 -18.74
CA CYS A 927 10.52 -42.50 -19.43
C CYS A 927 10.95 -43.93 -19.09
N ASN A 928 10.68 -44.37 -17.86
CA ASN A 928 11.09 -45.67 -17.36
C ASN A 928 10.05 -46.78 -17.61
N GLN A 929 8.76 -46.43 -17.63
CA GLN A 929 7.66 -47.42 -17.60
C GLN A 929 6.87 -47.51 -18.90
N ILE A 930 6.88 -46.47 -19.75
CA ILE A 930 6.14 -46.46 -21.01
C ILE A 930 7.07 -46.87 -22.15
N PRO A 931 6.78 -47.97 -22.87
CA PRO A 931 7.60 -48.42 -24.00
C PRO A 931 7.75 -47.33 -25.06
N ASN A 932 8.95 -47.17 -25.61
CA ASN A 932 9.32 -46.20 -26.65
C ASN A 932 9.14 -44.71 -26.29
N PHE A 933 8.75 -44.37 -25.05
CA PHE A 933 8.57 -42.98 -24.63
C PHE A 933 9.87 -42.17 -24.77
N MET A 934 10.98 -42.77 -24.36
CA MET A 934 12.32 -42.17 -24.47
C MET A 934 12.76 -41.96 -25.92
N GLU A 935 12.43 -42.87 -26.82
CA GLU A 935 12.76 -42.74 -28.25
C GLU A 935 11.96 -41.59 -28.89
N GLN A 936 10.70 -41.43 -28.48
CA GLN A 936 9.80 -40.43 -29.06
C GLN A 936 10.00 -39.03 -28.45
N PHE A 937 10.24 -38.94 -27.14
CA PHE A 937 10.19 -37.67 -26.40
C PHE A 937 11.48 -37.34 -25.63
N GLY A 938 12.50 -38.21 -25.66
CA GLY A 938 13.70 -38.08 -24.82
C GLY A 938 14.46 -36.76 -25.02
N GLN A 939 14.45 -36.19 -26.23
CA GLN A 939 15.09 -34.89 -26.49
C GLN A 939 14.40 -33.73 -25.75
N GLU A 940 13.07 -33.70 -25.74
CA GLU A 940 12.31 -32.66 -25.02
C GLU A 940 12.41 -32.84 -23.51
N VAL A 941 12.40 -34.09 -23.03
CA VAL A 941 12.65 -34.38 -21.61
C VAL A 941 14.05 -33.92 -21.20
N LEU A 942 15.07 -34.14 -22.05
CA LEU A 942 16.42 -33.63 -21.81
C LEU A 942 16.43 -32.10 -21.73
N ARG A 943 15.75 -31.41 -22.65
CA ARG A 943 15.62 -29.94 -22.63
C ARG A 943 15.03 -29.45 -21.31
N ILE A 944 13.90 -30.03 -20.90
CA ILE A 944 13.17 -29.66 -19.68
C ILE A 944 14.05 -29.83 -18.45
N LEU A 945 14.65 -31.02 -18.26
CA LEU A 945 15.47 -31.30 -17.09
C LEU A 945 16.76 -30.46 -17.08
N THR A 946 17.34 -30.19 -18.25
CA THR A 946 18.50 -29.31 -18.40
C THR A 946 18.17 -27.88 -18.00
N GLN A 947 17.06 -27.33 -18.51
CA GLN A 947 16.59 -25.99 -18.17
C GLN A 947 16.23 -25.89 -16.69
N LEU A 948 15.52 -26.88 -16.13
CA LEU A 948 15.18 -27.00 -14.71
C LEU A 948 16.43 -26.94 -13.82
N LEU A 949 17.42 -27.79 -14.10
CA LEU A 949 18.68 -27.83 -13.35
C LEU A 949 19.59 -26.61 -13.63
N SER A 950 19.24 -25.76 -14.59
CA SER A 950 19.94 -24.52 -14.88
C SER A 950 19.30 -23.27 -14.24
N LEU A 951 18.11 -23.40 -13.63
CA LEU A 951 17.42 -22.30 -12.96
C LEU A 951 18.29 -21.65 -11.87
N LYS A 952 18.05 -20.38 -11.55
CA LYS A 952 18.70 -19.73 -10.40
C LYS A 952 18.31 -20.42 -9.09
N ASN A 953 19.14 -20.34 -8.05
CA ASN A 953 18.90 -21.06 -6.79
C ASN A 953 17.56 -20.69 -6.12
N LYS A 954 17.18 -19.41 -6.14
CA LYS A 954 15.90 -18.94 -5.60
C LYS A 954 14.72 -19.56 -6.37
N ALA A 955 14.65 -19.39 -7.70
CA ALA A 955 13.65 -20.05 -8.55
C ALA A 955 13.63 -21.59 -8.38
N PHE A 956 14.79 -22.25 -8.38
CA PHE A 956 14.90 -23.70 -8.22
C PHE A 956 14.37 -24.20 -6.86
N SER A 957 14.74 -23.52 -5.77
CA SER A 957 14.28 -23.87 -4.42
C SER A 957 12.78 -23.62 -4.22
N LYS A 958 12.20 -22.63 -4.90
CA LYS A 958 10.74 -22.37 -4.89
C LYS A 958 9.94 -23.55 -5.44
N LEU A 959 10.50 -24.36 -6.33
CA LEU A 959 9.82 -25.54 -6.88
C LEU A 959 9.70 -26.70 -5.87
N LYS A 960 10.34 -26.62 -4.70
CA LYS A 960 10.28 -27.62 -3.61
C LYS A 960 10.46 -29.07 -4.07
N LEU A 961 11.30 -29.30 -5.08
CA LEU A 961 11.59 -30.64 -5.57
C LEU A 961 12.24 -31.50 -4.48
N SER A 962 11.77 -32.73 -4.33
CA SER A 962 12.34 -33.68 -3.39
C SER A 962 13.77 -34.08 -3.80
N ALA A 963 14.58 -34.51 -2.83
CA ALA A 963 15.94 -34.97 -3.11
C ALA A 963 15.96 -36.16 -4.09
N ASP A 964 14.96 -37.03 -4.01
CA ASP A 964 14.79 -38.17 -4.91
C ASP A 964 14.47 -37.69 -6.34
N THR A 965 13.61 -36.70 -6.48
CA THR A 965 13.27 -36.09 -7.79
C THR A 965 14.49 -35.49 -8.47
N ILE A 966 15.31 -34.77 -7.72
CA ILE A 966 16.55 -34.17 -8.22
C ILE A 966 17.54 -35.27 -8.65
N THR A 967 17.75 -36.26 -7.78
CA THR A 967 18.69 -37.37 -8.05
C THR A 967 18.26 -38.17 -9.29
N ASN A 968 16.98 -38.51 -9.39
CA ASN A 968 16.44 -39.24 -10.53
C ASN A 968 16.46 -38.41 -11.82
N SER A 969 16.29 -37.08 -11.74
CA SER A 969 16.46 -36.19 -12.89
C SER A 969 17.87 -36.23 -13.45
N ILE A 970 18.89 -36.19 -12.56
CA ILE A 970 20.30 -36.26 -12.96
C ILE A 970 20.65 -37.62 -13.58
N LEU A 971 20.16 -38.71 -12.98
CA LEU A 971 20.33 -40.06 -13.52
C LEU A 971 19.73 -40.17 -14.93
N LEU A 972 18.50 -39.68 -15.12
CA LEU A 972 17.83 -39.71 -16.42
C LEU A 972 18.56 -38.87 -17.47
N ILE A 973 19.05 -37.68 -17.11
CA ILE A 973 19.90 -36.88 -18.01
C ILE A 973 21.12 -37.69 -18.46
N ASN A 974 21.82 -38.35 -17.54
CA ASN A 974 23.02 -39.15 -17.88
C ASN A 974 22.67 -40.34 -18.78
N THR A 975 21.52 -40.99 -18.56
CA THR A 975 21.02 -42.06 -19.43
C THR A 975 20.71 -41.54 -20.84
N ILE A 976 20.05 -40.38 -20.97
CA ILE A 976 19.76 -39.75 -22.27
C ILE A 976 21.07 -39.36 -22.97
N ARG A 977 22.01 -38.72 -22.26
CA ARG A 977 23.33 -38.34 -22.80
C ARG A 977 24.11 -39.54 -23.32
N GLY A 978 24.05 -40.68 -22.63
CA GLY A 978 24.66 -41.93 -23.09
C GLY A 978 24.02 -42.52 -24.35
N SER A 979 22.77 -42.16 -24.64
CA SER A 979 21.98 -42.69 -25.75
C SER A 979 21.94 -41.75 -26.97
N VAL A 980 22.13 -40.44 -26.79
CA VAL A 980 22.03 -39.41 -27.83
C VAL A 980 23.38 -38.75 -28.08
N GLN A 981 24.03 -39.07 -29.22
CA GLN A 981 25.39 -38.59 -29.55
C GLN A 981 25.56 -37.06 -29.58
N GLN A 982 24.49 -36.29 -29.78
CA GLN A 982 24.50 -34.82 -29.87
C GLN A 982 24.00 -34.11 -28.61
N SER A 983 23.78 -34.83 -27.51
CA SER A 983 23.18 -34.26 -26.29
C SER A 983 23.91 -33.03 -25.77
N ASP A 984 25.25 -33.04 -25.79
CA ASP A 984 26.05 -31.95 -25.23
C ASP A 984 26.00 -30.69 -26.10
N GLN A 985 25.90 -30.86 -27.44
CA GLN A 985 25.70 -29.75 -28.36
C GLN A 985 24.31 -29.12 -28.17
N LEU A 986 23.29 -29.95 -27.96
CA LEU A 986 21.93 -29.48 -27.67
C LEU A 986 21.88 -28.70 -26.36
N ILE A 987 22.46 -29.24 -25.29
CA ILE A 987 22.55 -28.56 -23.98
C ILE A 987 23.22 -27.19 -24.11
N GLN A 988 24.34 -27.10 -24.85
CA GLN A 988 25.02 -25.83 -25.10
C GLN A 988 24.19 -24.86 -25.96
N GLY A 989 23.34 -25.37 -26.86
CA GLY A 989 22.44 -24.54 -27.66
C GLY A 989 21.23 -24.01 -26.87
N TRP A 990 20.80 -24.71 -25.82
CA TRP A 990 19.64 -24.32 -25.00
C TRP A 990 19.99 -23.38 -23.84
N LEU A 991 21.24 -23.41 -23.36
CA LEU A 991 21.66 -22.67 -22.17
C LEU A 991 22.68 -21.60 -22.51
N ASN A 992 22.52 -20.41 -21.92
CA ASN A 992 23.56 -19.38 -21.94
C ASN A 992 24.73 -19.72 -21.00
N LYS A 993 25.82 -18.94 -21.06
CA LYS A 993 27.04 -19.14 -20.24
C LYS A 993 26.76 -19.25 -18.73
N TYR A 994 25.81 -18.46 -18.21
CA TYR A 994 25.45 -18.42 -16.80
C TYR A 994 24.70 -19.69 -16.37
N SER A 995 23.72 -20.09 -17.19
CA SER A 995 22.88 -21.27 -16.99
C SER A 995 23.68 -22.57 -17.09
N ILE A 996 24.65 -22.63 -18.01
CA ILE A 996 25.58 -23.77 -18.13
C ILE A 996 26.38 -23.95 -16.83
N SER A 997 26.90 -22.87 -16.25
CA SER A 997 27.67 -22.95 -14.99
C SER A 997 26.85 -23.54 -13.85
N ARG A 998 25.59 -23.09 -13.68
CA ARG A 998 24.66 -23.62 -12.68
C ARG A 998 24.33 -25.09 -12.90
N PHE A 999 24.01 -25.45 -14.15
CA PHE A 999 23.73 -26.82 -14.55
C PHE A 999 24.90 -27.76 -14.23
N GLN A 1000 26.12 -27.38 -14.61
CA GLN A 1000 27.33 -28.16 -14.34
C GLN A 1000 27.57 -28.32 -12.84
N LYS A 1001 27.42 -27.25 -12.06
CA LYS A 1001 27.60 -27.27 -10.60
C LYS A 1001 26.63 -28.27 -9.93
N ARG A 1002 25.36 -28.28 -10.33
CA ARG A 1002 24.35 -29.19 -9.75
C ARG A 1002 24.58 -30.66 -10.14
N ILE A 1003 25.03 -30.92 -11.37
CA ILE A 1003 25.41 -32.28 -11.78
C ILE A 1003 26.64 -32.78 -11.01
N GLN A 1004 27.64 -31.93 -10.80
CA GLN A 1004 28.88 -32.29 -10.11
C GLN A 1004 28.69 -32.51 -8.60
N GLN A 1005 27.78 -31.79 -7.94
CA GLN A 1005 27.54 -31.93 -6.50
C GLN A 1005 26.97 -33.30 -6.08
N GLN A 1006 26.51 -34.13 -7.03
CA GLN A 1006 25.99 -35.47 -6.77
C GLN A 1006 26.90 -36.61 -7.28
N GLN A 1007 28.04 -36.26 -7.89
CA GLN A 1007 29.11 -37.20 -8.23
C GLN A 1007 30.12 -37.26 -7.10
#